data_AF-A0AAU1XCG1-F1
#
_entry.id   AF-A0AAU1XCG1-F1
#
_cell.length_a   1.000
_cell.length_b   1.000
_cell.length_c   1.000
_cell.angle_alpha   90.00
_cell.angle_beta   90.00
_cell.angle_gamma   90.00
#
_symmetry.space_group_name_H-M   'P 1'
#
loop_
_entity.id
_entity.type
_entity.pdbx_description
1 polymer ?
#
loop_
_entity_poly.entity_id
_entity_poly.type
_entity_poly.pdbx_seq_one_letter_code
_entity_poly.pdbx_strand_id
1 'polypeptide(L)'
;MANAAEHSGANGHAGVIGDNGRLGAARLLLWALAGALAVRQAAAVLRVPPGEWLSGLHLPAALPGSLYDSGQFAGTPFAGLVLKPLVGLAAPSLEVAWTCVTLLFVAAIGLVAARGLPDPVPRRTALLAAPVLTALMMVSLPVREAASPGQTAVLPVLLVLLAVFRVPGDRPAGFLVGLAAALQPALLLFAPLLWLTGRRPAARTAAVTFAGATALSWAAMPRDSWTYWAQHLAGTGLGGAPDSLSNQSLHGALLRLGLSGPAEILLYAALAGAVVWFGLRRAVRYARDGQVLLAVAVTGCVAVAVAPAGWRHQLLWVLLAVAGKVGKHAADRRVWPVAVVLALTLPSSVLLPNLAALAPVRDNVLLLAALAAACAVPFLPRSSPYWREPVPTAYGRPAAARWQRVPLLPFWRRVLSRPNLLLELLLIRVGYSLYSHIRAAAPTSRTLAEGNGSQIHGIEKALGIDIEHAVNHAVVNTPWLEAFFNFYYTSFHFVVPLTILGVLYWRRPGDYRWARASLGLATVLALVGFWLYPLAPPRLMPGLDFIDTVHGPQDLANPSYGAMTAISNQYAAMPSLHFGWSLWCGIVIVVLAPKGWQKLLGALHPLITVCAIVATANHWVLDAAGGAVVVTAGFGLVYVLSGPRRLQVNLPGQRRSDEEQPVRAGARSS
;
A
#
# COMPACT_ATOMS: atom_id res chain seq x y z
N MET A 1 15.24 -28.81 58.42
CA MET A 1 15.67 -27.88 59.48
C MET A 1 15.97 -26.54 58.81
N ALA A 2 14.95 -25.68 58.69
CA ALA A 2 14.69 -24.49 59.55
C ALA A 2 15.62 -23.31 59.18
N ASN A 3 15.15 -22.30 58.42
CA ASN A 3 14.56 -21.00 58.87
C ASN A 3 15.63 -20.01 59.39
N ALA A 4 15.63 -18.68 59.20
CA ALA A 4 14.82 -17.68 58.48
C ALA A 4 15.46 -16.26 58.72
N ALA A 5 14.90 -15.23 58.04
CA ALA A 5 15.00 -13.75 58.22
C ALA A 5 16.22 -13.02 57.61
N GLU A 6 16.15 -12.17 56.56
CA GLU A 6 15.36 -10.94 56.24
C GLU A 6 15.61 -9.70 57.13
N HIS A 7 16.16 -8.63 56.52
CA HIS A 7 15.74 -7.20 56.56
C HIS A 7 16.77 -6.37 55.76
N SER A 8 16.47 -5.92 54.54
CA SER A 8 15.69 -4.73 54.12
C SER A 8 16.54 -3.45 53.98
N GLY A 9 16.51 -2.90 52.76
CA GLY A 9 17.24 -1.69 52.35
C GLY A 9 16.77 -1.27 50.96
N ALA A 10 15.50 -0.91 50.86
CA ALA A 10 14.85 -0.40 49.65
C ALA A 10 15.24 1.07 49.41
N ASN A 11 15.53 1.43 48.15
CA ASN A 11 14.84 2.49 47.40
C ASN A 11 15.53 2.73 46.04
N GLY A 12 14.85 2.37 44.96
CA GLY A 12 15.30 2.61 43.59
C GLY A 12 14.51 1.86 42.51
N HIS A 13 13.25 1.51 42.76
CA HIS A 13 12.37 0.88 41.75
C HIS A 13 11.67 1.95 40.89
N ALA A 14 12.36 2.41 39.86
CA ALA A 14 11.75 3.06 38.70
C ALA A 14 12.62 2.77 37.46
N GLY A 15 12.36 1.64 36.77
CA GLY A 15 13.06 1.38 35.50
C GLY A 15 12.88 0.01 34.84
N VAL A 16 12.42 -1.03 35.55
CA VAL A 16 12.46 -2.41 35.01
C VAL A 16 11.13 -2.89 34.36
N ILE A 17 10.06 -2.07 34.37
CA ILE A 17 8.83 -2.34 33.59
C ILE A 17 9.02 -2.00 32.08
N GLY A 18 10.19 -1.50 31.68
CA GLY A 18 10.33 -0.66 30.48
C GLY A 18 10.08 -1.30 29.10
N ASP A 19 10.47 -2.55 28.85
CA ASP A 19 10.53 -3.07 27.47
C ASP A 19 9.74 -4.37 27.24
N ASN A 20 9.77 -5.30 28.20
CA ASN A 20 8.98 -6.54 28.12
C ASN A 20 7.46 -6.28 28.20
N GLY A 21 7.04 -5.33 29.06
CA GLY A 21 5.63 -4.93 29.17
C GLY A 21 5.10 -4.27 27.91
N ARG A 22 5.89 -3.38 27.29
CA ARG A 22 5.54 -2.69 26.04
C ARG A 22 5.47 -3.65 24.85
N LEU A 23 6.41 -4.59 24.74
CA LEU A 23 6.39 -5.62 23.72
C LEU A 23 5.22 -6.59 23.91
N GLY A 24 4.89 -6.95 25.15
CA GLY A 24 3.72 -7.75 25.50
C GLY A 24 2.41 -7.06 25.11
N ALA A 25 2.22 -5.80 25.51
CA ALA A 25 1.08 -4.98 25.11
C ALA A 25 0.96 -4.83 23.59
N ALA A 26 2.07 -4.54 22.89
CA ALA A 26 2.07 -4.43 21.43
C ALA A 26 1.65 -5.74 20.76
N ARG A 27 2.13 -6.89 21.26
CA ARG A 27 1.72 -8.22 20.78
C ARG A 27 0.23 -8.47 21.00
N LEU A 28 -0.30 -8.14 22.18
CA LEU A 28 -1.72 -8.29 22.49
C LEU A 28 -2.59 -7.40 21.60
N LEU A 29 -2.21 -6.13 21.42
CA LEU A 29 -2.91 -5.20 20.52
C LEU A 29 -2.92 -5.69 19.07
N LEU A 30 -1.83 -6.28 18.58
CA LEU A 30 -1.79 -6.84 17.23
C LEU A 30 -2.67 -8.09 17.07
N TRP A 31 -2.76 -8.95 18.09
CA TRP A 31 -3.71 -10.07 18.09
C TRP A 31 -5.16 -9.59 18.18
N ALA A 32 -5.44 -8.58 19.00
CA ALA A 32 -6.75 -7.94 19.06
C ALA A 32 -7.14 -7.34 17.71
N LEU A 33 -6.20 -6.66 17.03
CA LEU A 33 -6.40 -6.16 15.67
C LEU A 33 -6.68 -7.30 14.68
N ALA A 34 -5.90 -8.38 14.71
CA ALA A 34 -6.12 -9.55 13.86
C ALA A 34 -7.51 -10.18 14.10
N GLY A 35 -7.93 -10.28 15.37
CA GLY A 35 -9.26 -10.73 15.75
C GLY A 35 -10.37 -9.82 15.26
N ALA A 36 -10.23 -8.49 15.45
CA ALA A 36 -11.19 -7.51 14.96
C ALA A 36 -11.33 -7.54 13.43
N LEU A 37 -10.22 -7.73 12.70
CA LEU A 37 -10.22 -7.88 11.25
C LEU A 37 -10.91 -9.17 10.81
N ALA A 38 -10.70 -10.28 11.51
CA ALA A 38 -11.38 -11.54 11.25
C ALA A 38 -12.89 -11.42 11.49
N VAL A 39 -13.30 -10.80 12.61
CA VAL A 39 -14.72 -10.51 12.90
C VAL A 39 -15.33 -9.60 11.83
N ARG A 40 -14.62 -8.56 11.41
CA ARG A 40 -15.06 -7.69 10.31
C ARG A 40 -15.26 -8.47 9.02
N GLN A 41 -14.33 -9.38 8.70
CA GLN A 41 -14.42 -10.19 7.48
C GLN A 41 -15.59 -11.18 7.56
N ALA A 42 -15.78 -11.84 8.70
CA ALA A 42 -16.93 -12.70 8.96
C ALA A 42 -18.25 -11.90 8.88
N ALA A 43 -18.32 -10.69 9.45
CA ALA A 43 -19.51 -9.85 9.37
C ALA A 43 -19.77 -9.33 7.94
N ALA A 44 -18.72 -9.01 7.17
CA ALA A 44 -18.84 -8.59 5.78
C ALA A 44 -19.35 -9.72 4.89
N VAL A 45 -18.92 -10.95 5.20
CA VAL A 45 -19.52 -12.17 4.69
C VAL A 45 -20.98 -12.15 5.13
N LEU A 46 -21.34 -12.41 6.40
CA LEU A 46 -22.74 -12.60 6.88
C LEU A 46 -23.80 -11.53 6.52
N ARG A 47 -23.43 -10.38 5.93
CA ARG A 47 -24.33 -9.37 5.37
C ARG A 47 -24.91 -9.73 3.98
N VAL A 48 -24.33 -10.67 3.24
CA VAL A 48 -24.95 -11.15 1.98
C VAL A 48 -26.23 -11.92 2.33
N PRO A 49 -27.34 -11.79 1.58
CA PRO A 49 -28.62 -12.43 1.91
C PRO A 49 -28.52 -13.97 2.00
N PRO A 50 -29.18 -14.63 2.98
CA PRO A 50 -29.26 -16.08 3.09
C PRO A 50 -29.79 -16.71 1.78
N GLY A 51 -29.10 -17.72 1.24
CA GLY A 51 -29.45 -18.35 -0.04
C GLY A 51 -28.51 -18.00 -1.21
N GLU A 52 -27.87 -16.82 -1.22
CA GLU A 52 -26.82 -16.48 -2.20
C GLU A 52 -25.44 -17.12 -1.88
N TRP A 53 -25.36 -17.77 -0.73
CA TRP A 53 -24.14 -18.27 -0.09
C TRP A 53 -23.70 -19.66 -0.55
N LEU A 54 -24.59 -20.65 -0.47
CA LEU A 54 -24.39 -21.99 -1.02
C LEU A 54 -24.36 -21.98 -2.56
N SER A 55 -25.05 -21.04 -3.21
CA SER A 55 -24.82 -20.71 -4.62
C SER A 55 -23.43 -20.11 -4.88
N GLY A 56 -22.75 -19.57 -3.86
CA GLY A 56 -21.38 -19.06 -3.94
C GLY A 56 -20.28 -20.13 -3.92
N LEU A 57 -20.59 -21.37 -3.52
CA LEU A 57 -19.78 -22.53 -3.93
C LEU A 57 -19.81 -22.73 -5.45
N HIS A 58 -20.79 -22.12 -6.13
CA HIS A 58 -21.07 -22.23 -7.56
C HIS A 58 -21.25 -23.68 -8.04
N LEU A 59 -21.37 -24.59 -7.08
CA LEU A 59 -21.69 -25.99 -7.27
C LEU A 59 -23.18 -26.09 -7.57
N PRO A 60 -23.62 -26.95 -8.50
CA PRO A 60 -25.03 -27.12 -8.80
C PRO A 60 -25.83 -27.44 -7.54
N ALA A 61 -26.93 -26.72 -7.32
CA ALA A 61 -27.86 -26.97 -6.21
C ALA A 61 -28.56 -28.34 -6.31
N ALA A 62 -28.55 -28.96 -7.49
CA ALA A 62 -29.19 -30.25 -7.77
C ALA A 62 -28.16 -31.35 -8.05
N LEU A 63 -28.24 -32.44 -7.29
CA LEU A 63 -27.73 -33.73 -7.73
C LEU A 63 -28.75 -34.30 -8.75
N PRO A 64 -28.35 -34.68 -9.98
CA PRO A 64 -26.99 -34.94 -10.46
C PRO A 64 -26.58 -34.07 -11.69
N GLY A 65 -26.19 -32.80 -11.47
CA GLY A 65 -25.58 -31.95 -12.52
C GLY A 65 -24.04 -32.00 -12.59
N SER A 66 -23.44 -31.49 -13.67
CA SER A 66 -21.98 -31.29 -13.81
C SER A 66 -21.54 -30.07 -12.99
N LEU A 67 -20.32 -30.11 -12.43
CA LEU A 67 -19.76 -29.02 -11.62
C LEU A 67 -19.70 -27.68 -12.36
N TYR A 68 -19.56 -27.73 -13.69
CA TYR A 68 -19.25 -26.56 -14.52
C TYR A 68 -20.44 -26.05 -15.32
N ASP A 69 -21.62 -26.67 -15.20
CA ASP A 69 -22.85 -26.25 -15.91
C ASP A 69 -23.26 -24.81 -15.56
N SER A 70 -22.96 -24.36 -14.33
CA SER A 70 -23.21 -22.98 -13.89
C SER A 70 -22.25 -21.96 -14.49
N GLY A 71 -21.10 -22.40 -15.02
CA GLY A 71 -19.98 -21.56 -15.47
C GLY A 71 -19.25 -20.81 -14.35
N GLN A 72 -19.68 -20.95 -13.09
CA GLN A 72 -19.20 -20.13 -11.98
C GLN A 72 -18.16 -20.85 -11.08
N PHE A 73 -18.11 -22.19 -11.10
CA PHE A 73 -17.10 -22.95 -10.36
C PHE A 73 -15.76 -22.99 -11.11
N ALA A 74 -14.68 -22.57 -10.45
CA ALA A 74 -13.32 -22.50 -11.03
C ALA A 74 -12.35 -23.54 -10.44
N GLY A 75 -12.80 -24.36 -9.49
CA GLY A 75 -11.95 -25.33 -8.80
C GLY A 75 -11.63 -26.56 -9.65
N THR A 76 -10.71 -27.41 -9.18
CA THR A 76 -10.42 -28.69 -9.86
C THR A 76 -11.55 -29.71 -9.66
N PRO A 77 -11.65 -30.74 -10.51
CA PRO A 77 -12.56 -31.87 -10.28
C PRO A 77 -12.33 -32.55 -8.91
N PHE A 78 -11.07 -32.63 -8.46
CA PHE A 78 -10.73 -33.14 -7.13
C PHE A 78 -11.27 -32.24 -6.01
N ALA A 79 -11.15 -30.92 -6.14
CA ALA A 79 -11.76 -29.99 -5.19
C ALA A 79 -13.29 -30.15 -5.16
N GLY A 80 -13.93 -30.27 -6.32
CA GLY A 80 -15.36 -30.55 -6.44
C GLY A 80 -15.76 -31.85 -5.74
N LEU A 81 -14.99 -32.93 -5.93
CA LEU A 81 -15.22 -34.22 -5.28
C LEU A 81 -15.14 -34.13 -3.74
N VAL A 82 -14.19 -33.37 -3.20
CA VAL A 82 -14.04 -33.17 -1.75
C VAL A 82 -15.16 -32.29 -1.19
N LEU A 83 -15.62 -31.29 -1.94
CA LEU A 83 -16.64 -30.34 -1.49
C LEU A 83 -18.07 -30.86 -1.66
N LYS A 84 -18.34 -31.73 -2.65
CA LYS A 84 -19.68 -32.21 -3.00
C LYS A 84 -20.46 -32.82 -1.81
N PRO A 85 -19.84 -33.64 -0.92
CA PRO A 85 -20.54 -34.13 0.28
C PRO A 85 -20.95 -33.01 1.25
N LEU A 86 -20.19 -31.92 1.31
CA LEU A 86 -20.48 -30.77 2.18
C LEU A 86 -21.70 -29.99 1.67
N VAL A 87 -21.91 -29.93 0.35
CA VAL A 87 -23.10 -29.30 -0.25
C VAL A 87 -24.37 -30.05 0.11
N GLY A 88 -24.34 -31.38 0.22
CA GLY A 88 -25.50 -32.17 0.65
C GLY A 88 -25.93 -31.91 2.10
N LEU A 89 -25.06 -31.31 2.90
CA LEU A 89 -25.30 -30.93 4.30
C LEU A 89 -25.72 -29.45 4.44
N ALA A 90 -26.09 -28.81 3.32
CA ALA A 90 -26.44 -27.40 3.12
C ALA A 90 -27.44 -26.82 4.16
N ALA A 91 -26.92 -26.46 5.32
CA ALA A 91 -27.57 -25.61 6.30
C ALA A 91 -26.84 -24.25 6.35
N PRO A 92 -27.54 -23.13 6.61
CA PRO A 92 -26.89 -21.81 6.80
C PRO A 92 -25.75 -21.82 7.84
N SER A 93 -25.79 -22.75 8.80
CA SER A 93 -24.72 -22.97 9.79
C SER A 93 -23.39 -23.43 9.17
N LEU A 94 -23.41 -24.11 8.02
CA LEU A 94 -22.21 -24.60 7.33
C LEU A 94 -21.43 -23.46 6.65
N GLU A 95 -22.11 -22.39 6.25
CA GLU A 95 -21.51 -21.23 5.59
C GLU A 95 -20.70 -20.40 6.59
N VAL A 96 -21.28 -20.13 7.76
CA VAL A 96 -20.59 -19.48 8.88
C VAL A 96 -19.38 -20.34 9.30
N ALA A 97 -19.56 -21.65 9.40
CA ALA A 97 -18.49 -22.58 9.73
C ALA A 97 -17.37 -22.53 8.68
N TRP A 98 -17.69 -22.51 7.38
CA TRP A 98 -16.70 -22.44 6.30
C TRP A 98 -15.89 -21.15 6.33
N THR A 99 -16.54 -20.00 6.52
CA THR A 99 -15.85 -18.71 6.67
C THR A 99 -14.95 -18.74 7.90
N CYS A 100 -15.45 -19.21 9.05
CA CYS A 100 -14.64 -19.36 10.26
C CYS A 100 -13.42 -20.26 10.03
N VAL A 101 -13.59 -21.42 9.38
CA VAL A 101 -12.51 -22.35 9.04
C VAL A 101 -11.49 -21.70 8.10
N THR A 102 -11.95 -20.97 7.08
CA THR A 102 -11.07 -20.25 6.14
C THR A 102 -10.25 -19.19 6.87
N LEU A 103 -10.85 -18.40 7.76
CA LEU A 103 -10.15 -17.41 8.58
C LEU A 103 -9.17 -18.08 9.56
N LEU A 104 -9.50 -19.25 10.11
CA LEU A 104 -8.58 -20.04 10.92
C LEU A 104 -7.39 -20.55 10.09
N PHE A 105 -7.61 -21.00 8.85
CA PHE A 105 -6.53 -21.37 7.94
C PHE A 105 -5.61 -20.19 7.63
N VAL A 106 -6.16 -19.00 7.40
CA VAL A 106 -5.36 -17.77 7.22
C VAL A 106 -4.53 -17.46 8.46
N ALA A 107 -5.12 -17.59 9.66
CA ALA A 107 -4.38 -17.42 10.91
C ALA A 107 -3.26 -18.46 11.06
N ALA A 108 -3.51 -19.73 10.71
CA ALA A 108 -2.53 -20.80 10.71
C ALA A 108 -1.38 -20.52 9.73
N ILE A 109 -1.67 -20.03 8.52
CA ILE A 109 -0.65 -19.58 7.55
C ILE A 109 0.26 -18.52 8.17
N GLY A 110 -0.30 -17.47 8.80
CA GLY A 110 0.48 -16.43 9.47
C GLY A 110 1.38 -16.98 10.59
N LEU A 111 0.87 -17.90 11.39
CA LEU A 111 1.58 -18.57 12.48
C LEU A 111 2.71 -19.51 12.00
N VAL A 112 2.52 -20.21 10.87
CA VAL A 112 3.52 -21.09 10.28
C VAL A 112 4.58 -20.26 9.56
N ALA A 113 4.18 -19.29 8.74
CA ALA A 113 5.09 -18.39 8.02
C ALA A 113 5.98 -17.59 8.98
N ALA A 114 5.45 -17.09 10.10
CA ALA A 114 6.26 -16.38 11.09
C ALA A 114 7.41 -17.21 11.67
N ARG A 115 7.24 -18.54 11.77
CA ARG A 115 8.29 -19.47 12.21
C ARG A 115 9.30 -19.80 11.12
N GLY A 116 8.97 -19.56 9.85
CA GLY A 116 9.84 -19.77 8.69
C GLY A 116 10.75 -18.58 8.36
N LEU A 117 10.72 -17.51 9.16
CA LEU A 117 11.57 -16.33 8.93
C LEU A 117 13.06 -16.69 9.02
N PRO A 118 13.90 -16.15 8.13
CA PRO A 118 15.31 -16.54 8.04
C PRO A 118 16.16 -15.97 9.19
N ASP A 119 16.94 -16.83 9.84
CA ASP A 119 17.78 -16.46 10.98
C ASP A 119 18.95 -15.50 10.64
N PRO A 120 19.38 -14.65 11.59
CA PRO A 120 18.81 -14.48 12.94
C PRO A 120 17.58 -13.57 12.94
N VAL A 121 16.53 -13.96 13.67
CA VAL A 121 15.31 -13.16 13.86
C VAL A 121 15.38 -12.43 15.22
N PRO A 122 15.37 -11.08 15.26
CA PRO A 122 15.33 -10.35 16.52
C PRO A 122 14.11 -10.75 17.36
N ARG A 123 14.25 -10.81 18.70
CA ARG A 123 13.16 -11.20 19.62
C ARG A 123 11.86 -10.42 19.35
N ARG A 124 11.96 -9.12 19.11
CA ARG A 124 10.82 -8.27 18.72
C ARG A 124 10.12 -8.77 17.46
N THR A 125 10.88 -9.09 16.41
CA THR A 125 10.34 -9.61 15.16
C THR A 125 9.71 -10.98 15.37
N ALA A 126 10.36 -11.88 16.11
CA ALA A 126 9.83 -13.22 16.38
C ALA A 126 8.48 -13.17 17.12
N LEU A 127 8.32 -12.26 18.09
CA LEU A 127 7.08 -12.13 18.87
C LEU A 127 5.94 -11.46 18.08
N LEU A 128 6.27 -10.50 17.20
CA LEU A 128 5.27 -9.69 16.49
C LEU A 128 4.96 -10.21 15.08
N ALA A 129 5.82 -11.05 14.48
CA ALA A 129 5.66 -11.51 13.11
C ALA A 129 4.35 -12.28 12.87
N ALA A 130 3.98 -13.18 13.78
CA ALA A 130 2.74 -13.95 13.64
C ALA A 130 1.49 -13.06 13.60
N PRO A 131 1.19 -12.22 14.62
CA PRO A 131 0.00 -11.39 14.56
C PRO A 131 0.07 -10.34 13.44
N VAL A 132 1.25 -9.82 13.08
CA VAL A 132 1.40 -8.90 11.93
C VAL A 132 1.06 -9.61 10.62
N LEU A 133 1.62 -10.78 10.35
CA LEU A 133 1.35 -11.53 9.12
C LEU A 133 -0.12 -11.93 9.06
N THR A 134 -0.71 -12.40 10.16
CA THR A 134 -2.14 -12.71 10.22
C THR A 134 -2.98 -11.47 9.92
N ALA A 135 -2.73 -10.33 10.56
CA ALA A 135 -3.46 -9.08 10.29
C ALA A 135 -3.31 -8.61 8.83
N LEU A 136 -2.10 -8.67 8.27
CA LEU A 136 -1.84 -8.31 6.87
C LEU A 136 -2.59 -9.24 5.90
N MET A 137 -2.60 -10.55 6.18
CA MET A 137 -3.36 -11.51 5.39
C MET A 137 -4.85 -11.18 5.46
N MET A 138 -5.42 -10.92 6.65
CA MET A 138 -6.84 -10.61 6.81
C MET A 138 -7.31 -9.34 6.07
N VAL A 139 -6.43 -8.36 5.88
CA VAL A 139 -6.75 -7.13 5.10
C VAL A 139 -6.53 -7.33 3.60
N SER A 140 -5.71 -8.30 3.21
CA SER A 140 -5.32 -8.52 1.82
C SER A 140 -6.51 -8.90 0.93
N LEU A 141 -6.49 -8.40 -0.31
CA LEU A 141 -7.45 -8.71 -1.37
C LEU A 141 -7.62 -10.22 -1.57
N PRO A 142 -6.56 -11.06 -1.60
CA PRO A 142 -6.74 -12.49 -1.76
C PRO A 142 -7.58 -13.13 -0.65
N VAL A 143 -7.40 -12.73 0.62
CA VAL A 143 -8.23 -13.25 1.73
C VAL A 143 -9.63 -12.66 1.69
N ARG A 144 -9.79 -11.38 1.33
CA ARG A 144 -11.11 -10.76 1.21
C ARG A 144 -11.98 -11.48 0.18
N GLU A 145 -11.38 -11.94 -0.92
CA GLU A 145 -12.06 -12.74 -1.94
C GLU A 145 -12.17 -14.22 -1.58
N ALA A 146 -11.15 -14.79 -0.91
CA ALA A 146 -11.18 -16.20 -0.50
C ALA A 146 -12.10 -16.46 0.70
N ALA A 147 -12.41 -15.44 1.50
CA ALA A 147 -13.37 -15.53 2.60
C ALA A 147 -14.83 -15.54 2.09
N SER A 148 -15.05 -15.16 0.83
CA SER A 148 -16.31 -15.42 0.15
C SER A 148 -16.55 -16.93 0.04
N PRO A 149 -17.82 -17.38 0.01
CA PRO A 149 -18.15 -18.80 -0.02
C PRO A 149 -17.51 -19.51 -1.21
N GLY A 150 -17.19 -20.79 -1.06
CA GLY A 150 -16.78 -21.63 -2.18
C GLY A 150 -15.31 -21.66 -2.53
N GLN A 151 -14.49 -20.77 -1.97
CA GLN A 151 -13.09 -20.71 -2.31
C GLN A 151 -12.25 -21.65 -1.44
N THR A 152 -11.48 -22.53 -2.08
CA THR A 152 -10.55 -23.45 -1.38
C THR A 152 -9.12 -22.94 -1.37
N ALA A 153 -8.82 -21.81 -2.00
CA ALA A 153 -7.46 -21.38 -2.33
C ALA A 153 -6.52 -21.14 -1.12
N VAL A 154 -7.06 -20.94 0.08
CA VAL A 154 -6.26 -20.83 1.31
C VAL A 154 -5.68 -22.19 1.73
N LEU A 155 -6.44 -23.27 1.56
CA LEU A 155 -6.07 -24.60 2.02
C LEU A 155 -4.79 -25.14 1.32
N PRO A 156 -4.64 -25.09 -0.03
CA PRO A 156 -3.42 -25.51 -0.71
C PRO A 156 -2.16 -24.78 -0.21
N VAL A 157 -2.28 -23.48 0.06
CA VAL A 157 -1.16 -22.67 0.63
C VAL A 157 -0.78 -23.20 2.01
N LEU A 158 -1.76 -23.44 2.88
CA LEU A 158 -1.53 -23.98 4.21
C LEU A 158 -0.90 -25.37 4.16
N LEU A 159 -1.39 -26.27 3.30
CA LEU A 159 -0.86 -27.63 3.15
C LEU A 159 0.62 -27.63 2.78
N VAL A 160 1.03 -26.81 1.81
CA VAL A 160 2.45 -26.66 1.42
C VAL A 160 3.28 -26.09 2.57
N LEU A 161 2.79 -25.06 3.28
CA LEU A 161 3.51 -24.49 4.41
C LEU A 161 3.68 -25.50 5.56
N LEU A 162 2.66 -26.30 5.86
CA LEU A 162 2.75 -27.38 6.86
C LEU A 162 3.75 -28.45 6.42
N ALA A 163 3.71 -28.86 5.14
CA ALA A 163 4.65 -29.82 4.57
C ALA A 163 6.11 -29.39 4.69
N VAL A 164 6.38 -28.08 4.51
CA VAL A 164 7.74 -27.54 4.54
C VAL A 164 8.21 -27.27 5.97
N PHE A 165 7.36 -26.77 6.86
CA PHE A 165 7.79 -26.24 8.17
C PHE A 165 7.38 -27.07 9.39
N ARG A 166 6.39 -27.96 9.29
CA ARG A 166 5.80 -28.63 10.47
C ARG A 166 5.84 -30.15 10.43
N VAL A 167 5.68 -30.73 9.24
CA VAL A 167 5.59 -32.19 9.11
C VAL A 167 6.99 -32.80 9.08
N PRO A 168 7.33 -33.68 10.04
CA PRO A 168 8.58 -34.42 10.02
C PRO A 168 8.51 -35.53 8.96
N GLY A 169 9.59 -35.71 8.20
CA GLY A 169 9.72 -36.78 7.22
C GLY A 169 9.25 -36.40 5.81
N ASP A 170 9.88 -37.01 4.81
CA ASP A 170 9.69 -36.64 3.41
C ASP A 170 8.39 -37.16 2.80
N ARG A 171 7.96 -38.38 3.14
CA ARG A 171 6.71 -38.95 2.61
C ARG A 171 5.46 -38.18 3.03
N PRO A 172 5.20 -37.93 4.33
CA PRO A 172 4.01 -37.19 4.74
C PRO A 172 4.04 -35.72 4.25
N ALA A 173 5.21 -35.09 4.19
CA ALA A 173 5.36 -33.77 3.56
C ALA A 173 5.00 -33.81 2.06
N GLY A 174 5.53 -34.80 1.33
CA GLY A 174 5.19 -35.00 -0.08
C GLY A 174 3.71 -35.23 -0.31
N PHE A 175 3.05 -36.01 0.53
CA PHE A 175 1.59 -36.24 0.46
C PHE A 175 0.81 -34.93 0.55
N LEU A 176 1.13 -34.05 1.52
CA LEU A 176 0.46 -32.75 1.65
C LEU A 176 0.70 -31.84 0.43
N VAL A 177 1.91 -31.83 -0.13
CA VAL A 177 2.22 -31.06 -1.35
C VAL A 177 1.46 -31.61 -2.55
N GLY A 178 1.34 -32.94 -2.68
CA GLY A 178 0.57 -33.58 -3.74
C GLY A 178 -0.94 -33.30 -3.62
N LEU A 179 -1.48 -33.30 -2.39
CA LEU A 179 -2.87 -32.92 -2.13
C LEU A 179 -3.12 -31.44 -2.46
N ALA A 180 -2.19 -30.56 -2.09
CA ALA A 180 -2.24 -29.15 -2.46
C ALA A 180 -2.21 -28.97 -3.99
N ALA A 181 -1.38 -29.73 -4.70
CA ALA A 181 -1.34 -29.74 -6.16
C ALA A 181 -2.65 -30.28 -6.77
N ALA A 182 -3.31 -31.26 -6.15
CA ALA A 182 -4.59 -31.78 -6.65
C ALA A 182 -5.72 -30.74 -6.53
N LEU A 183 -5.68 -29.90 -5.50
CA LEU A 183 -6.57 -28.75 -5.33
C LEU A 183 -6.20 -27.57 -6.24
N GLN A 184 -4.90 -27.36 -6.48
CA GLN A 184 -4.36 -26.27 -7.31
C GLN A 184 -3.15 -26.78 -8.13
N PRO A 185 -3.35 -27.19 -9.40
CA PRO A 185 -2.34 -27.91 -10.19
C PRO A 185 -1.00 -27.19 -10.34
N ALA A 186 -1.01 -25.86 -10.38
CA ALA A 186 0.20 -25.04 -10.46
C ALA A 186 1.18 -25.30 -9.29
N LEU A 187 0.69 -25.77 -8.14
CA LEU A 187 1.54 -26.11 -6.97
C LEU A 187 2.35 -27.39 -7.17
N LEU A 188 2.14 -28.16 -8.25
CA LEU A 188 3.03 -29.25 -8.62
C LEU A 188 4.48 -28.78 -8.85
N LEU A 189 4.69 -27.47 -9.11
CA LEU A 189 6.01 -26.84 -9.16
C LEU A 189 6.80 -26.92 -7.84
N PHE A 190 6.18 -27.25 -6.72
CA PHE A 190 6.91 -27.56 -5.49
C PHE A 190 7.66 -28.90 -5.56
N ALA A 191 7.23 -29.86 -6.39
CA ALA A 191 7.94 -31.12 -6.59
C ALA A 191 9.36 -30.92 -7.17
N PRO A 192 9.58 -30.17 -8.27
CA PRO A 192 10.94 -29.89 -8.74
C PRO A 192 11.76 -29.05 -7.75
N LEU A 193 11.14 -28.13 -6.98
CA LEU A 193 11.84 -27.44 -5.89
C LEU A 193 12.38 -28.43 -4.86
N LEU A 194 11.53 -29.34 -4.35
CA LEU A 194 11.91 -30.38 -3.39
C LEU A 194 12.98 -31.30 -3.97
N TRP A 195 12.86 -31.68 -5.24
CA TRP A 195 13.84 -32.50 -5.93
C TRP A 195 15.23 -31.83 -5.99
N LEU A 196 15.28 -30.58 -6.43
CA LEU A 196 16.53 -29.81 -6.61
C LEU A 196 17.18 -29.37 -5.29
N THR A 197 16.42 -29.39 -4.20
CA THR A 197 16.89 -29.12 -2.83
C THR A 197 17.28 -30.40 -2.07
N GLY A 198 17.18 -31.58 -2.70
CA GLY A 198 17.64 -32.86 -2.15
C GLY A 198 16.54 -33.72 -1.52
N ARG A 199 15.31 -33.21 -1.36
CA ARG A 199 14.15 -33.93 -0.80
C ARG A 199 13.43 -34.76 -1.87
N ARG A 200 14.18 -35.63 -2.55
CA ARG A 200 13.67 -36.46 -3.66
C ARG A 200 12.51 -37.38 -3.27
N PRO A 201 12.49 -38.03 -2.09
CA PRO A 201 11.35 -38.86 -1.68
C PRO A 201 10.07 -38.02 -1.55
N ALA A 202 10.15 -36.81 -0.98
CA ALA A 202 9.02 -35.91 -0.87
C ALA A 202 8.48 -35.48 -2.24
N ALA A 203 9.37 -35.14 -3.17
CA ALA A 203 9.00 -34.81 -4.54
C ALA A 203 8.28 -35.96 -5.26
N ARG A 204 8.77 -37.19 -5.12
CA ARG A 204 8.12 -38.39 -5.68
C ARG A 204 6.74 -38.62 -5.07
N THR A 205 6.63 -38.56 -3.74
CA THR A 205 5.34 -38.72 -3.06
C THR A 205 4.37 -37.63 -3.48
N ALA A 206 4.80 -36.38 -3.63
CA ALA A 206 3.95 -35.30 -4.13
C ALA A 206 3.40 -35.59 -5.54
N ALA A 207 4.26 -36.03 -6.46
CA ALA A 207 3.84 -36.40 -7.81
C ALA A 207 2.86 -37.58 -7.83
N VAL A 208 3.15 -38.62 -7.04
CA VAL A 208 2.27 -39.81 -6.94
C VAL A 208 0.92 -39.46 -6.31
N THR A 209 0.91 -38.68 -5.23
CA THR A 209 -0.33 -38.24 -4.58
C THR A 209 -1.17 -37.35 -5.50
N PHE A 210 -0.54 -36.42 -6.24
CA PHE A 210 -1.22 -35.63 -7.25
C PHE A 210 -1.84 -36.52 -8.34
N ALA A 211 -1.05 -37.42 -8.93
CA ALA A 211 -1.53 -38.33 -9.97
C ALA A 211 -2.68 -39.22 -9.48
N GLY A 212 -2.57 -39.77 -8.26
CA GLY A 212 -3.61 -40.60 -7.65
C GLY A 212 -4.90 -39.83 -7.38
N ALA A 213 -4.81 -38.60 -6.84
CA ALA A 213 -5.96 -37.74 -6.60
C ALA A 213 -6.64 -37.32 -7.91
N THR A 214 -5.86 -36.98 -8.95
CA THR A 214 -6.39 -36.68 -10.29
C THR A 214 -7.05 -37.91 -10.92
N ALA A 215 -6.42 -39.09 -10.85
CA ALA A 215 -7.01 -40.33 -11.35
C ALA A 215 -8.32 -40.69 -10.63
N LEU A 216 -8.38 -40.51 -9.31
CA LEU A 216 -9.61 -40.67 -8.53
C LEU A 216 -10.72 -39.72 -9.01
N SER A 217 -10.39 -38.46 -9.28
CA SER A 217 -11.36 -37.49 -9.81
C SER A 217 -11.84 -37.84 -11.22
N TRP A 218 -10.98 -38.39 -12.08
CA TRP A 218 -11.37 -38.90 -13.39
C TRP A 218 -12.29 -40.12 -13.30
N ALA A 219 -12.04 -41.03 -12.36
CA ALA A 219 -12.86 -42.21 -12.15
C ALA A 219 -14.26 -41.85 -11.60
N ALA A 220 -14.32 -40.91 -10.66
CA ALA A 220 -15.58 -40.50 -10.02
C ALA A 220 -16.38 -39.47 -10.84
N MET A 221 -15.71 -38.60 -11.59
CA MET A 221 -16.32 -37.47 -12.31
C MET A 221 -15.69 -37.30 -13.72
N PRO A 222 -15.89 -38.26 -14.66
CA PRO A 222 -15.20 -38.27 -15.95
C PRO A 222 -15.54 -37.06 -16.83
N ARG A 223 -16.82 -36.67 -16.89
CA ARG A 223 -17.29 -35.52 -17.69
C ARG A 223 -16.67 -34.22 -17.20
N ASP A 224 -16.75 -33.96 -15.90
CA ASP A 224 -16.16 -32.78 -15.27
C ASP A 224 -14.63 -32.75 -15.46
N SER A 225 -13.98 -33.91 -15.36
CA SER A 225 -12.54 -34.01 -15.57
C SER A 225 -12.14 -33.70 -17.01
N TRP A 226 -12.92 -34.17 -17.99
CA TRP A 226 -12.74 -33.81 -19.40
C TRP A 226 -12.94 -32.31 -19.64
N THR A 227 -14.00 -31.72 -19.07
CA THR A 227 -14.27 -30.28 -19.20
C THR A 227 -13.14 -29.43 -18.64
N TYR A 228 -12.59 -29.79 -17.47
CA TYR A 228 -11.51 -29.02 -16.84
C TYR A 228 -10.16 -29.17 -17.56
N TRP A 229 -9.76 -30.39 -17.91
CA TRP A 229 -8.42 -30.65 -18.45
C TRP A 229 -8.32 -30.47 -19.96
N ALA A 230 -9.35 -30.86 -20.71
CA ALA A 230 -9.32 -30.88 -22.17
C ALA A 230 -10.03 -29.66 -22.78
N GLN A 231 -11.26 -29.34 -22.34
CA GLN A 231 -12.02 -28.22 -22.93
C GLN A 231 -11.52 -26.86 -22.43
N HIS A 232 -11.22 -26.75 -21.13
CA HIS A 232 -10.78 -25.52 -20.50
C HIS A 232 -9.34 -25.63 -19.98
N LEU A 233 -8.38 -26.14 -20.76
CA LEU A 233 -6.93 -26.24 -20.45
C LEU A 233 -6.49 -25.85 -19.00
N ALA A 234 -6.84 -26.70 -18.02
CA ALA A 234 -6.63 -26.49 -16.58
C ALA A 234 -7.42 -25.32 -15.94
N GLY A 235 -8.71 -25.24 -16.26
CA GLY A 235 -9.67 -24.27 -15.76
C GLY A 235 -9.67 -22.89 -16.42
N THR A 236 -9.02 -22.70 -17.57
CA THR A 236 -9.06 -21.40 -18.29
C THR A 236 -10.48 -21.06 -18.74
N GLY A 237 -11.02 -19.94 -18.25
CA GLY A 237 -12.38 -19.49 -18.59
C GLY A 237 -13.48 -20.03 -17.67
N LEU A 238 -13.15 -20.91 -16.73
CA LEU A 238 -14.08 -21.36 -15.70
C LEU A 238 -14.15 -20.35 -14.55
N GLY A 239 -15.35 -20.00 -14.10
CA GLY A 239 -15.58 -19.01 -13.03
C GLY A 239 -15.41 -17.55 -13.43
N GLY A 240 -15.07 -17.27 -14.69
CA GLY A 240 -14.99 -15.91 -15.22
C GLY A 240 -14.19 -15.82 -16.52
N ALA A 241 -14.34 -14.69 -17.22
CA ALA A 241 -13.64 -14.45 -18.47
C ALA A 241 -12.11 -14.52 -18.29
N PRO A 242 -11.36 -15.20 -19.19
CA PRO A 242 -9.90 -15.35 -19.07
C PRO A 242 -9.11 -14.04 -19.01
N ASP A 243 -9.61 -12.96 -19.59
CA ASP A 243 -9.03 -11.62 -19.61
C ASP A 243 -9.47 -10.75 -18.42
N SER A 244 -10.38 -11.24 -17.57
CA SER A 244 -10.87 -10.53 -16.38
C SER A 244 -9.74 -10.05 -15.46
N LEU A 245 -9.92 -8.89 -14.82
CA LEU A 245 -9.00 -8.34 -13.80
C LEU A 245 -8.81 -9.28 -12.59
N SER A 246 -9.72 -10.24 -12.40
CA SER A 246 -9.57 -11.28 -11.38
C SER A 246 -8.51 -12.33 -11.74
N ASN A 247 -8.21 -12.53 -13.04
CA ASN A 247 -7.15 -13.40 -13.52
C ASN A 247 -5.82 -12.64 -13.64
N GLN A 248 -4.90 -12.90 -12.71
CA GLN A 248 -3.58 -12.27 -12.61
C GLN A 248 -2.46 -13.24 -13.04
N SER A 249 -2.69 -14.05 -14.08
CA SER A 249 -1.66 -14.86 -14.75
C SER A 249 -1.05 -14.15 -15.97
N LEU A 250 0.09 -14.66 -16.45
CA LEU A 250 0.70 -14.23 -17.72
C LEU A 250 -0.29 -14.36 -18.89
N HIS A 251 -1.01 -15.48 -18.96
CA HIS A 251 -2.03 -15.72 -19.99
C HIS A 251 -3.12 -14.63 -19.95
N GLY A 252 -3.73 -14.38 -18.78
CA GLY A 252 -4.73 -13.32 -18.63
C GLY A 252 -4.18 -11.92 -18.98
N ALA A 253 -2.91 -11.65 -18.69
CA ALA A 253 -2.27 -10.39 -19.05
C ALA A 253 -2.08 -10.22 -20.56
N LEU A 254 -1.71 -11.28 -21.29
CA LEU A 254 -1.58 -11.25 -22.75
C LEU A 254 -2.94 -11.05 -23.42
N LEU A 255 -3.99 -11.71 -22.93
CA LEU A 255 -5.36 -11.52 -23.41
C LEU A 255 -5.83 -10.07 -23.21
N ARG A 256 -5.55 -9.45 -22.05
CA ARG A 256 -5.85 -8.03 -21.80
C ARG A 256 -5.07 -7.06 -22.70
N LEU A 257 -3.97 -7.50 -23.29
CA LEU A 257 -3.22 -6.73 -24.30
C LEU A 257 -3.83 -6.90 -25.71
N GLY A 258 -4.91 -7.67 -25.86
CA GLY A 258 -5.57 -7.94 -27.13
C GLY A 258 -4.94 -9.07 -27.95
N LEU A 259 -3.99 -9.82 -27.37
CA LEU A 259 -3.41 -11.00 -28.02
C LEU A 259 -4.35 -12.19 -27.87
N SER A 260 -4.52 -12.98 -28.92
CA SER A 260 -5.29 -14.22 -28.90
C SER A 260 -4.85 -15.18 -30.01
N GLY A 261 -5.21 -16.46 -29.91
CA GLY A 261 -4.88 -17.47 -30.91
C GLY A 261 -3.50 -18.13 -30.73
N PRO A 262 -2.99 -18.86 -31.72
CA PRO A 262 -1.80 -19.70 -31.57
C PRO A 262 -0.52 -18.93 -31.19
N ALA A 263 -0.36 -17.71 -31.71
CA ALA A 263 0.80 -16.87 -31.40
C ALA A 263 0.81 -16.43 -29.93
N GLU A 264 -0.36 -16.14 -29.36
CA GLU A 264 -0.52 -15.82 -27.94
C GLU A 264 -0.11 -17.03 -27.08
N ILE A 265 -0.61 -18.23 -27.39
CA ILE A 265 -0.28 -19.46 -26.65
C ILE A 265 1.23 -19.76 -26.70
N LEU A 266 1.87 -19.58 -27.86
CA LEU A 266 3.32 -19.77 -28.01
C LEU A 266 4.10 -18.76 -27.17
N LEU A 267 3.69 -17.48 -27.19
CA LEU A 267 4.31 -16.44 -26.38
C LEU A 267 4.11 -16.69 -24.89
N TYR A 268 2.90 -17.08 -24.47
CA TYR A 268 2.59 -17.49 -23.11
C TYR A 268 3.49 -18.64 -22.67
N ALA A 269 3.59 -19.72 -23.46
CA ALA A 269 4.42 -20.88 -23.14
C ALA A 269 5.90 -20.50 -23.01
N ALA A 270 6.42 -19.64 -23.90
CA ALA A 270 7.79 -19.15 -23.84
C ALA A 270 8.05 -18.31 -22.58
N LEU A 271 7.15 -17.36 -22.27
CA LEU A 271 7.25 -16.52 -21.07
C LEU A 271 7.10 -17.34 -19.78
N ALA A 272 6.15 -18.27 -19.74
CA ALA A 272 5.96 -19.20 -18.63
C ALA A 272 7.20 -20.06 -18.40
N GLY A 273 7.77 -20.63 -19.47
CA GLY A 273 9.02 -21.39 -19.42
C GLY A 273 10.19 -20.57 -18.86
N ALA A 274 10.33 -19.31 -19.32
CA ALA A 274 11.34 -18.39 -18.80
C ALA A 274 11.14 -18.09 -17.31
N VAL A 275 9.91 -17.80 -16.88
CA VAL A 275 9.58 -17.51 -15.47
C VAL A 275 9.81 -18.73 -14.59
N VAL A 276 9.43 -19.93 -15.03
CA VAL A 276 9.75 -21.18 -14.32
C VAL A 276 11.25 -21.37 -14.19
N TRP A 277 12.00 -21.18 -15.27
CA TRP A 277 13.45 -21.36 -15.29
C TRP A 277 14.17 -20.40 -14.33
N PHE A 278 13.93 -19.10 -14.45
CA PHE A 278 14.55 -18.10 -13.59
C PHE A 278 14.05 -18.21 -12.14
N GLY A 279 12.74 -18.32 -11.96
CA GLY A 279 12.11 -18.36 -10.64
C GLY A 279 12.50 -19.59 -9.82
N LEU A 280 12.49 -20.80 -10.41
CA LEU A 280 12.91 -22.00 -9.70
C LEU A 280 14.42 -21.99 -9.39
N ARG A 281 15.28 -21.54 -10.30
CA ARG A 281 16.73 -21.39 -10.02
C ARG A 281 16.96 -20.48 -8.82
N ARG A 282 16.23 -19.37 -8.74
CA ARG A 282 16.30 -18.44 -7.61
C ARG A 282 15.73 -19.05 -6.34
N ALA A 283 14.57 -19.71 -6.39
CA ALA A 283 13.98 -20.40 -5.25
C ALA A 283 14.93 -21.46 -4.66
N VAL A 284 15.54 -22.30 -5.52
CA VAL A 284 16.52 -23.31 -5.10
C VAL A 284 17.75 -22.66 -4.45
N ARG A 285 18.24 -21.54 -5.01
CA ARG A 285 19.34 -20.77 -4.40
C ARG A 285 18.97 -20.27 -3.01
N TYR A 286 17.79 -19.69 -2.82
CA TYR A 286 17.34 -19.20 -1.52
C TYR A 286 17.10 -20.34 -0.52
N ALA A 287 16.59 -21.49 -0.97
CA ALA A 287 16.44 -22.67 -0.13
C ALA A 287 17.81 -23.17 0.38
N ARG A 288 18.81 -23.27 -0.51
CA ARG A 288 20.18 -23.67 -0.16
C ARG A 288 20.90 -22.67 0.73
N ASP A 289 20.57 -21.38 0.59
CA ASP A 289 21.03 -20.32 1.49
C ASP A 289 20.31 -20.35 2.86
N GLY A 290 19.36 -21.27 3.08
CA GLY A 290 18.61 -21.40 4.34
C GLY A 290 17.44 -20.42 4.48
N GLN A 291 17.07 -19.72 3.41
CA GLN A 291 15.89 -18.85 3.36
C GLN A 291 14.66 -19.61 2.82
N VAL A 292 14.25 -20.65 3.55
CA VAL A 292 13.21 -21.59 3.09
C VAL A 292 11.87 -20.91 2.82
N LEU A 293 11.43 -19.97 3.67
CA LEU A 293 10.17 -19.24 3.45
C LEU A 293 10.21 -18.39 2.18
N LEU A 294 11.34 -17.75 1.90
CA LEU A 294 11.51 -16.99 0.66
C LEU A 294 11.49 -17.91 -0.55
N ALA A 295 12.13 -19.08 -0.48
CA ALA A 295 12.09 -20.07 -1.55
C ALA A 295 10.66 -20.52 -1.84
N VAL A 296 9.89 -20.85 -0.80
CA VAL A 296 8.48 -21.24 -0.93
C VAL A 296 7.64 -20.11 -1.51
N ALA A 297 7.82 -18.88 -1.04
CA ALA A 297 7.11 -17.72 -1.56
C ALA A 297 7.41 -17.47 -3.04
N VAL A 298 8.69 -17.52 -3.44
CA VAL A 298 9.13 -17.36 -4.83
C VAL A 298 8.54 -18.47 -5.72
N THR A 299 8.56 -19.73 -5.29
CA THR A 299 7.94 -20.83 -6.04
C THR A 299 6.43 -20.66 -6.17
N GLY A 300 5.74 -20.19 -5.12
CA GLY A 300 4.33 -19.85 -5.19
C GLY A 300 4.02 -18.69 -6.14
N CYS A 301 4.85 -17.65 -6.17
CA CYS A 301 4.73 -16.55 -7.14
C CYS A 301 4.91 -17.03 -8.58
N VAL A 302 5.86 -17.94 -8.83
CA VAL A 302 6.01 -18.60 -10.14
C VAL A 302 4.74 -19.37 -10.48
N ALA A 303 4.25 -20.20 -9.57
CA ALA A 303 3.08 -21.04 -9.78
C ALA A 303 1.85 -20.25 -10.19
N VAL A 304 1.54 -19.14 -9.51
CA VAL A 304 0.37 -18.33 -9.88
C VAL A 304 0.58 -17.56 -11.18
N ALA A 305 1.80 -17.05 -11.43
CA ALA A 305 2.09 -16.29 -12.64
C ALA A 305 2.01 -17.15 -13.92
N VAL A 306 2.43 -18.42 -13.85
CA VAL A 306 2.47 -19.35 -14.99
C VAL A 306 1.27 -20.29 -15.05
N ALA A 307 0.32 -20.17 -14.13
CA ALA A 307 -0.94 -20.90 -14.23
C ALA A 307 -1.76 -20.35 -15.41
N PRO A 308 -2.45 -21.19 -16.20
CA PRO A 308 -3.33 -20.70 -17.26
C PRO A 308 -4.41 -19.74 -16.73
N ALA A 309 -4.91 -20.00 -15.52
CA ALA A 309 -5.74 -19.09 -14.74
C ALA A 309 -5.13 -18.88 -13.34
N GLY A 310 -4.74 -17.64 -13.02
CA GLY A 310 -4.12 -17.24 -11.76
C GLY A 310 -5.01 -16.27 -10.99
N TRP A 311 -6.06 -16.78 -10.36
CA TRP A 311 -7.06 -15.93 -9.71
C TRP A 311 -6.50 -15.12 -8.53
N ARG A 312 -7.04 -13.93 -8.30
CA ARG A 312 -6.64 -13.01 -7.20
C ARG A 312 -6.63 -13.68 -5.82
N HIS A 313 -7.60 -14.54 -5.53
CA HIS A 313 -7.67 -15.29 -4.27
C HIS A 313 -6.53 -16.31 -4.07
N GLN A 314 -5.74 -16.64 -5.11
CA GLN A 314 -4.58 -17.56 -5.05
C GLN A 314 -3.24 -16.84 -4.80
N LEU A 315 -3.22 -15.50 -4.76
CA LEU A 315 -1.99 -14.69 -4.70
C LEU A 315 -1.38 -14.52 -3.29
N LEU A 316 -1.80 -15.32 -2.31
CA LEU A 316 -1.26 -15.28 -0.94
C LEU A 316 0.27 -15.46 -0.89
N TRP A 317 0.84 -16.18 -1.86
CA TRP A 317 2.28 -16.36 -2.02
C TRP A 317 3.06 -15.05 -2.14
N VAL A 318 2.47 -14.04 -2.80
CA VAL A 318 3.09 -12.73 -2.96
C VAL A 318 3.31 -12.06 -1.60
N LEU A 319 2.38 -12.22 -0.66
CA LEU A 319 2.53 -11.69 0.70
C LEU A 319 3.63 -12.41 1.47
N LEU A 320 3.84 -13.72 1.24
CA LEU A 320 4.93 -14.45 1.88
C LEU A 320 6.31 -13.99 1.39
N ALA A 321 6.39 -13.41 0.19
CA ALA A 321 7.64 -12.89 -0.37
C ALA A 321 8.19 -11.66 0.40
N VAL A 322 7.41 -11.07 1.32
CA VAL A 322 7.91 -10.01 2.24
C VAL A 322 9.02 -10.50 3.18
N ALA A 323 9.19 -11.82 3.32
CA ALA A 323 10.29 -12.42 4.07
C ALA A 323 11.68 -12.09 3.46
N GLY A 324 11.73 -11.75 2.17
CA GLY A 324 12.96 -11.39 1.47
C GLY A 324 13.48 -10.00 1.84
N LYS A 325 14.77 -9.91 2.17
CA LYS A 325 15.46 -8.64 2.44
C LYS A 325 16.02 -8.05 1.15
N VAL A 326 15.80 -6.75 0.92
CA VAL A 326 16.28 -6.03 -0.27
C VAL A 326 17.13 -4.82 0.14
N GLY A 327 18.14 -4.51 -0.67
CA GLY A 327 18.93 -3.28 -0.57
C GLY A 327 19.97 -3.26 0.56
N LYS A 328 21.03 -2.47 0.38
CA LYS A 328 22.16 -2.39 1.33
C LYS A 328 21.85 -1.52 2.54
N HIS A 329 21.00 -0.50 2.39
CA HIS A 329 20.67 0.46 3.45
C HIS A 329 19.47 0.00 4.28
N ALA A 330 19.42 0.45 5.53
CA ALA A 330 18.30 0.15 6.44
C ALA A 330 16.96 0.69 5.92
N ALA A 331 16.98 1.82 5.20
CA ALA A 331 15.78 2.41 4.59
C ALA A 331 15.20 1.55 3.46
N ASP A 332 16.07 0.88 2.68
CA ASP A 332 15.67 0.07 1.53
C ASP A 332 14.94 -1.22 1.95
N ARG A 333 15.16 -1.68 3.18
CA ARG A 333 14.56 -2.91 3.72
C ARG A 333 13.05 -2.89 3.75
N ARG A 334 12.44 -1.71 3.78
CA ARG A 334 10.99 -1.51 3.83
C ARG A 334 10.35 -1.45 2.45
N VAL A 335 11.14 -1.18 1.41
CA VAL A 335 10.64 -0.90 0.05
C VAL A 335 9.80 -2.07 -0.45
N TRP A 336 10.38 -3.27 -0.42
CA TRP A 336 9.71 -4.47 -0.91
C TRP A 336 8.49 -4.87 -0.08
N PRO A 337 8.57 -4.99 1.26
CA PRO A 337 7.39 -5.27 2.08
C PRO A 337 6.26 -4.25 1.90
N VAL A 338 6.58 -2.96 1.85
CA VAL A 338 5.57 -1.91 1.67
C VAL A 338 4.93 -2.01 0.28
N ALA A 339 5.72 -2.19 -0.78
CA ALA A 339 5.18 -2.34 -2.14
C ALA A 339 4.23 -3.55 -2.24
N VAL A 340 4.63 -4.70 -1.68
CA VAL A 340 3.80 -5.91 -1.65
C VAL A 340 2.52 -5.71 -0.85
N VAL A 341 2.61 -5.14 0.35
CA VAL A 341 1.43 -4.88 1.20
C VAL A 341 0.47 -3.92 0.51
N LEU A 342 0.95 -2.84 -0.08
CA LEU A 342 0.12 -1.89 -0.81
C LEU A 342 -0.53 -2.54 -2.04
N ALA A 343 0.24 -3.29 -2.84
CA ALA A 343 -0.27 -4.03 -3.99
C ALA A 343 -1.40 -4.99 -3.61
N LEU A 344 -1.26 -5.71 -2.49
CA LEU A 344 -2.22 -6.71 -2.07
C LEU A 344 -3.39 -6.17 -1.25
N THR A 345 -3.33 -4.94 -0.73
CA THR A 345 -4.39 -4.40 0.15
C THR A 345 -5.21 -3.30 -0.52
N LEU A 346 -4.59 -2.53 -1.41
CA LEU A 346 -5.24 -1.40 -2.08
C LEU A 346 -5.67 -1.76 -3.51
N PRO A 347 -6.79 -1.21 -4.00
CA PRO A 347 -7.14 -1.29 -5.41
C PRO A 347 -6.03 -0.72 -6.30
N SER A 348 -5.84 -1.29 -7.49
CA SER A 348 -4.82 -0.81 -8.44
C SER A 348 -5.04 0.64 -8.87
N SER A 349 -6.29 1.12 -8.89
CA SER A 349 -6.65 2.52 -9.16
C SER A 349 -6.18 3.50 -8.08
N VAL A 350 -5.87 3.03 -6.87
CA VAL A 350 -5.25 3.84 -5.80
C VAL A 350 -3.74 3.92 -6.01
N LEU A 351 -3.13 2.83 -6.48
CA LEU A 351 -1.68 2.69 -6.66
C LEU A 351 -1.15 3.35 -7.92
N LEU A 352 -1.95 3.40 -8.99
CA LEU A 352 -1.56 3.99 -10.27
C LEU A 352 -2.68 4.87 -10.82
N PRO A 353 -2.36 5.98 -11.51
CA PRO A 353 -3.38 6.90 -12.03
C PRO A 353 -4.19 6.25 -13.14
N ASN A 354 -5.43 6.73 -13.33
CA ASN A 354 -6.34 6.23 -14.35
C ASN A 354 -6.02 6.81 -15.73
N LEU A 355 -4.85 6.44 -16.28
CA LEU A 355 -4.42 6.81 -17.62
C LEU A 355 -4.44 5.57 -18.51
N ALA A 356 -5.00 5.67 -19.72
CA ALA A 356 -5.06 4.55 -20.66
C ALA A 356 -3.67 3.93 -20.92
N ALA A 357 -2.64 4.78 -21.05
CA ALA A 357 -1.26 4.35 -21.24
C ALA A 357 -0.69 3.51 -20.06
N LEU A 358 -1.27 3.62 -18.86
CA LEU A 358 -0.85 2.87 -17.68
C LEU A 358 -1.79 1.71 -17.36
N ALA A 359 -2.89 1.51 -18.09
CA ALA A 359 -3.82 0.41 -17.87
C ALA A 359 -3.12 -0.96 -17.87
N PRO A 360 -2.20 -1.29 -18.80
CA PRO A 360 -1.50 -2.57 -18.78
C PRO A 360 -0.69 -2.82 -17.50
N VAL A 361 -0.13 -1.76 -16.90
CA VAL A 361 0.64 -1.89 -15.66
C VAL A 361 -0.30 -1.95 -14.45
N ARG A 362 -1.30 -1.06 -14.42
CA ARG A 362 -2.29 -0.95 -13.34
C ARG A 362 -3.09 -2.22 -13.18
N ASP A 363 -3.59 -2.77 -14.26
CA ASP A 363 -4.52 -3.90 -14.25
C ASP A 363 -3.81 -5.22 -13.95
N ASN A 364 -2.47 -5.22 -14.05
CA ASN A 364 -1.59 -6.36 -13.76
C ASN A 364 -0.69 -6.15 -12.52
N VAL A 365 -0.97 -5.17 -11.64
CA VAL A 365 -0.09 -4.86 -10.49
C VAL A 365 0.23 -6.09 -9.63
N LEU A 366 -0.74 -6.99 -9.42
CA LEU A 366 -0.54 -8.18 -8.59
C LEU A 366 0.33 -9.22 -9.31
N LEU A 367 0.09 -9.45 -10.60
CA LEU A 367 0.96 -10.28 -11.44
C LEU A 367 2.38 -9.71 -11.48
N LEU A 368 2.54 -8.40 -11.68
CA LEU A 368 3.83 -7.73 -11.71
C LEU A 368 4.56 -7.86 -10.38
N ALA A 369 3.86 -7.81 -9.24
CA ALA A 369 4.46 -8.09 -7.93
C ALA A 369 4.93 -9.55 -7.81
N ALA A 370 4.15 -10.52 -8.31
CA ALA A 370 4.54 -11.93 -8.35
C ALA A 370 5.77 -12.15 -9.25
N LEU A 371 5.78 -11.59 -10.46
CA LEU A 371 6.89 -11.65 -11.40
C LEU A 371 8.14 -10.94 -10.86
N ALA A 372 7.96 -9.79 -10.20
CA ALA A 372 9.06 -9.08 -9.55
C ALA A 372 9.70 -9.94 -8.46
N ALA A 373 8.90 -10.55 -7.58
CA ALA A 373 9.39 -11.50 -6.58
C ALA A 373 10.14 -12.67 -7.24
N ALA A 374 9.53 -13.29 -8.24
CA ALA A 374 10.03 -14.46 -8.93
C ALA A 374 11.33 -14.21 -9.70
N CYS A 375 11.42 -13.11 -10.44
CA CYS A 375 12.44 -12.92 -11.46
C CYS A 375 13.35 -11.69 -11.26
N ALA A 376 12.87 -10.60 -10.68
CA ALA A 376 13.57 -9.30 -10.75
C ALA A 376 14.18 -8.82 -9.43
N VAL A 377 13.48 -8.96 -8.30
CA VAL A 377 13.85 -8.31 -7.03
C VAL A 377 15.13 -8.94 -6.46
N PRO A 378 16.22 -8.20 -6.25
CA PRO A 378 17.48 -8.77 -5.82
C PRO A 378 17.49 -9.02 -4.30
N PHE A 379 16.83 -10.10 -3.86
CA PHE A 379 16.86 -10.50 -2.46
C PHE A 379 18.28 -10.87 -2.04
N LEU A 380 18.72 -10.31 -0.91
CA LEU A 380 20.06 -10.50 -0.38
C LEU A 380 20.27 -11.95 0.08
N PRO A 381 21.42 -12.58 -0.25
CA PRO A 381 21.81 -13.82 0.37
C PRO A 381 22.23 -13.59 1.83
N ARG A 382 22.12 -14.62 2.67
CA ARG A 382 22.54 -14.59 4.09
C ARG A 382 24.05 -14.40 4.25
N SER A 383 24.83 -14.81 3.24
CA SER A 383 26.27 -14.56 3.16
C SER A 383 26.64 -13.10 2.90
N SER A 384 25.68 -12.23 2.54
CA SER A 384 25.95 -10.81 2.34
C SER A 384 26.34 -10.14 3.66
N PRO A 385 27.38 -9.29 3.70
CA PRO A 385 27.72 -8.52 4.91
C PRO A 385 26.54 -7.64 5.37
N TYR A 386 25.74 -7.17 4.41
CA TYR A 386 24.57 -6.34 4.70
C TYR A 386 23.36 -7.15 5.21
N TRP A 387 23.39 -8.48 5.28
CA TRP A 387 22.23 -9.27 5.71
C TRP A 387 21.82 -8.96 7.15
N ARG A 388 22.82 -8.87 8.04
CA ARG A 388 22.66 -8.59 9.48
C ARG A 388 22.82 -7.11 9.78
N GLU A 389 23.82 -6.47 9.17
CA GLU A 389 24.21 -5.10 9.44
C GLU A 389 23.97 -4.23 8.20
N PRO A 390 22.73 -3.77 7.96
CA PRO A 390 22.47 -2.82 6.89
C PRO A 390 23.17 -1.49 7.19
N VAL A 391 23.54 -0.76 6.15
CA VAL A 391 24.07 0.60 6.31
C VAL A 391 23.02 1.45 7.03
N PRO A 392 23.32 2.00 8.22
CA PRO A 392 22.34 2.69 9.03
C PRO A 392 21.88 3.98 8.35
N THR A 393 20.62 4.33 8.59
CA THR A 393 20.08 5.61 8.15
C THR A 393 20.74 6.73 8.96
N ALA A 394 21.36 7.71 8.28
CA ALA A 394 21.95 8.86 8.94
C ALA A 394 20.85 9.75 9.53
N TYR A 395 20.91 10.02 10.85
CA TYR A 395 19.98 10.91 11.55
C TYR A 395 20.70 12.17 12.02
N GLY A 396 20.07 13.33 11.87
CA GLY A 396 20.54 14.57 12.47
C GLY A 396 20.22 14.61 13.97
N ARG A 397 21.06 15.28 14.76
CA ARG A 397 20.73 15.57 16.17
C ARG A 397 19.48 16.45 16.22
N PRO A 398 18.43 16.06 16.97
CA PRO A 398 17.33 16.97 17.27
C PRO A 398 17.93 18.19 18.00
N ALA A 399 17.73 19.38 17.46
CA ALA A 399 18.06 20.58 18.21
C ALA A 399 17.17 20.64 19.45
N ALA A 400 17.73 21.03 20.61
CA ALA A 400 17.00 21.13 21.87
C ALA A 400 15.76 22.01 21.66
N ALA A 401 14.57 21.41 21.74
CA ALA A 401 13.34 22.16 21.67
C ALA A 401 13.28 23.08 22.89
N ARG A 402 12.82 24.34 22.73
CA ARG A 402 12.63 25.29 23.85
C ARG A 402 11.67 24.77 24.94
N TRP A 403 10.99 23.65 24.69
CA TRP A 403 9.92 23.07 25.52
C TRP A 403 10.26 21.64 25.95
N GLN A 404 11.47 21.40 26.49
CA GLN A 404 11.92 20.07 26.96
C GLN A 404 11.04 19.47 28.07
N ARG A 405 10.25 20.28 28.78
CA ARG A 405 9.40 19.85 29.90
C ARG A 405 8.03 19.30 29.49
N VAL A 406 7.63 19.44 28.22
CA VAL A 406 6.40 18.82 27.71
C VAL A 406 6.77 17.42 27.20
N PRO A 407 6.31 16.33 27.82
CA PRO A 407 6.73 14.96 27.49
C PRO A 407 6.36 14.50 26.06
N LEU A 408 5.68 15.34 25.28
CA LEU A 408 5.14 15.05 23.95
C LEU A 408 5.99 15.60 22.78
N LEU A 409 7.13 16.28 22.99
CA LEU A 409 7.92 16.90 21.90
C LEU A 409 9.45 16.87 22.14
N PRO A 410 10.32 16.68 21.11
CA PRO A 410 10.11 16.23 19.73
C PRO A 410 10.37 14.71 19.54
N PHE A 411 9.50 14.00 18.80
CA PHE A 411 9.64 12.55 18.54
C PHE A 411 10.13 12.21 17.11
N TRP A 412 10.05 13.14 16.15
CA TRP A 412 10.52 12.90 14.78
C TRP A 412 12.02 13.15 14.66
N ARG A 413 12.80 12.06 14.61
CA ARG A 413 14.22 12.14 14.26
C ARG A 413 14.37 12.53 12.80
N ARG A 414 15.14 13.59 12.52
CA ARG A 414 15.43 14.00 11.16
C ARG A 414 16.37 13.01 10.49
N VAL A 415 15.98 12.52 9.33
CA VAL A 415 16.80 11.67 8.48
C VAL A 415 17.52 12.56 7.47
N LEU A 416 18.84 12.41 7.40
CA LEU A 416 19.71 13.19 6.50
C LEU A 416 19.93 12.50 5.16
N SER A 417 19.73 11.19 5.10
CA SER A 417 19.88 10.41 3.87
C SER A 417 18.71 10.62 2.91
N ARG A 418 18.97 10.44 1.62
CA ARG A 418 17.93 10.36 0.59
C ARG A 418 16.90 9.28 0.96
N PRO A 419 15.60 9.61 0.98
CA PRO A 419 14.59 8.58 1.08
C PRO A 419 14.58 7.74 -0.19
N ASN A 420 14.06 6.51 -0.11
CA ASN A 420 13.96 5.66 -1.28
C ASN A 420 12.87 6.21 -2.23
N LEU A 421 13.23 6.43 -3.51
CA LEU A 421 12.35 7.06 -4.49
C LEU A 421 11.00 6.34 -4.62
N LEU A 422 11.02 5.01 -4.69
CA LEU A 422 9.79 4.23 -4.87
C LEU A 422 8.84 4.40 -3.67
N LEU A 423 9.37 4.42 -2.44
CA LEU A 423 8.55 4.67 -1.25
C LEU A 423 7.96 6.09 -1.24
N GLU A 424 8.71 7.09 -1.69
CA GLU A 424 8.20 8.47 -1.78
C GLU A 424 7.14 8.59 -2.88
N LEU A 425 7.34 7.98 -4.04
CA LEU A 425 6.33 7.96 -5.10
C LEU A 425 5.05 7.24 -4.67
N LEU A 426 5.16 6.09 -4.00
CA LEU A 426 4.02 5.37 -3.43
C LEU A 426 3.32 6.20 -2.35
N LEU A 427 4.07 6.87 -1.46
CA LEU A 427 3.51 7.75 -0.44
C LEU A 427 2.73 8.90 -1.06
N ILE A 428 3.30 9.58 -2.06
CA ILE A 428 2.65 10.70 -2.77
C ILE A 428 1.40 10.17 -3.48
N ARG A 429 1.48 9.04 -4.17
CA ARG A 429 0.37 8.51 -4.98
C ARG A 429 -0.79 8.01 -4.13
N VAL A 430 -0.52 7.22 -3.10
CA VAL A 430 -1.53 6.74 -2.15
C VAL A 430 -2.09 7.92 -1.36
N GLY A 431 -1.24 8.84 -0.91
CA GLY A 431 -1.66 10.05 -0.21
C GLY A 431 -2.57 10.94 -1.06
N TYR A 432 -2.22 11.17 -2.32
CA TYR A 432 -3.05 11.92 -3.27
C TYR A 432 -4.38 11.20 -3.52
N SER A 433 -4.36 9.88 -3.72
CA SER A 433 -5.59 9.11 -3.89
C SER A 433 -6.49 9.23 -2.66
N LEU A 434 -5.95 9.08 -1.46
CA LEU A 434 -6.71 9.25 -0.22
C LEU A 434 -7.28 10.67 -0.09
N TYR A 435 -6.46 11.68 -0.37
CA TYR A 435 -6.90 13.08 -0.43
C TYR A 435 -8.06 13.28 -1.40
N SER A 436 -7.98 12.75 -2.62
CA SER A 436 -9.05 12.86 -3.61
C SER A 436 -10.34 12.21 -3.13
N HIS A 437 -10.28 11.01 -2.53
CA HIS A 437 -11.47 10.34 -2.00
C HIS A 437 -12.09 11.11 -0.83
N ILE A 438 -11.29 11.58 0.14
CA ILE A 438 -11.78 12.35 1.29
C ILE A 438 -12.38 13.69 0.85
N ARG A 439 -11.75 14.37 -0.12
CA ARG A 439 -12.27 15.61 -0.67
C ARG A 439 -13.58 15.41 -1.42
N ALA A 440 -13.68 14.35 -2.22
CA ALA A 440 -14.91 14.01 -2.94
C ALA A 440 -16.06 13.65 -1.99
N ALA A 441 -15.76 13.07 -0.82
CA ALA A 441 -16.75 12.72 0.19
C ALA A 441 -17.18 13.91 1.10
N ALA A 442 -16.52 15.07 0.99
CA ALA A 442 -16.87 16.24 1.80
C ALA A 442 -18.30 16.73 1.49
N PRO A 443 -19.01 17.37 2.44
CA PRO A 443 -20.39 17.81 2.25
C PRO A 443 -20.55 18.66 0.99
N THR A 444 -21.60 18.39 0.22
CA THR A 444 -21.93 19.08 -1.04
C THR A 444 -23.23 19.88 -0.95
N SER A 445 -23.69 20.18 0.28
CA SER A 445 -24.90 20.98 0.49
C SER A 445 -24.71 22.37 -0.11
N ARG A 446 -25.37 22.59 -1.24
CA ARG A 446 -25.33 23.84 -1.99
C ARG A 446 -25.79 25.02 -1.13
N THR A 447 -26.91 24.88 -0.44
CA THR A 447 -27.48 25.96 0.39
C THR A 447 -26.55 26.37 1.53
N LEU A 448 -25.91 25.40 2.20
CA LEU A 448 -24.92 25.69 3.25
C LEU A 448 -23.68 26.39 2.66
N ALA A 449 -23.20 25.92 1.51
CA ALA A 449 -22.02 26.47 0.86
C ALA A 449 -22.25 27.91 0.35
N GLU A 450 -23.40 28.17 -0.25
CA GLU A 450 -23.83 29.52 -0.67
C GLU A 450 -24.00 30.45 0.54
N GLY A 451 -24.61 29.97 1.63
CA GLY A 451 -24.74 30.74 2.87
C GLY A 451 -23.38 31.16 3.46
N ASN A 452 -22.41 30.23 3.49
CA ASN A 452 -21.03 30.53 3.87
C ASN A 452 -20.35 31.49 2.86
N GLY A 453 -20.63 31.35 1.56
CA GLY A 453 -20.17 32.27 0.53
C GLY A 453 -20.67 33.70 0.75
N SER A 454 -21.96 33.88 1.05
CA SER A 454 -22.54 35.17 1.43
C SER A 454 -21.92 35.74 2.70
N GLN A 455 -21.60 34.89 3.69
CA GLN A 455 -20.91 35.31 4.91
C GLN A 455 -19.52 35.87 4.60
N ILE A 456 -18.71 35.15 3.83
CA ILE A 456 -17.36 35.60 3.42
C ILE A 456 -17.43 36.90 2.63
N HIS A 457 -18.33 36.97 1.64
CA HIS A 457 -18.52 38.18 0.84
C HIS A 457 -18.94 39.39 1.70
N GLY A 458 -19.80 39.18 2.69
CA GLY A 458 -20.18 40.22 3.65
C GLY A 458 -19.00 40.71 4.52
N ILE A 459 -18.11 39.80 4.94
CA ILE A 459 -16.90 40.15 5.68
C ILE A 459 -15.94 40.94 4.79
N GLU A 460 -15.72 40.52 3.55
CA GLU A 460 -14.83 41.22 2.61
C GLU A 460 -15.33 42.64 2.30
N LYS A 461 -16.64 42.81 2.11
CA LYS A 461 -17.28 44.11 2.00
C LYS A 461 -17.06 44.98 3.23
N ALA A 462 -17.24 44.42 4.43
CA ALA A 462 -17.01 45.16 5.67
C ALA A 462 -15.54 45.58 5.85
N LEU A 463 -14.60 44.80 5.30
CA LEU A 463 -13.17 45.09 5.30
C LEU A 463 -12.71 45.98 4.13
N GLY A 464 -13.58 46.24 3.14
CA GLY A 464 -13.26 46.99 1.93
C GLY A 464 -12.27 46.29 0.99
N ILE A 465 -12.29 44.96 0.97
CA ILE A 465 -11.41 44.12 0.15
C ILE A 465 -12.16 43.32 -0.92
N ASP A 466 -13.43 43.66 -1.18
CA ASP A 466 -14.32 43.02 -2.16
C ASP A 466 -13.97 43.37 -3.63
N ILE A 467 -12.71 43.16 -3.99
CA ILE A 467 -12.14 43.52 -5.29
C ILE A 467 -12.45 42.48 -6.39
N GLU A 468 -12.99 41.32 -6.02
CA GLU A 468 -13.08 40.14 -6.89
C GLU A 468 -13.86 40.45 -8.15
N HIS A 469 -15.00 41.13 -8.02
CA HIS A 469 -15.88 41.42 -9.15
C HIS A 469 -15.19 42.35 -10.16
N ALA A 470 -14.55 43.41 -9.67
CA ALA A 470 -13.83 44.36 -10.52
C ALA A 470 -12.66 43.70 -11.26
N VAL A 471 -11.89 42.86 -10.56
CA VAL A 471 -10.74 42.15 -11.15
C VAL A 471 -11.19 41.10 -12.16
N ASN A 472 -12.22 40.31 -11.87
CA ASN A 472 -12.76 39.30 -12.79
C ASN A 472 -13.23 39.95 -14.10
N HIS A 473 -14.06 40.99 -14.04
CA HIS A 473 -14.53 41.69 -15.24
C HIS A 473 -13.42 42.43 -16.00
N ALA A 474 -12.43 43.00 -15.32
CA ALA A 474 -11.28 43.60 -16.00
C ALA A 474 -10.47 42.57 -16.80
N VAL A 475 -10.30 41.36 -16.25
CA VAL A 475 -9.57 40.27 -16.89
C VAL A 475 -10.35 39.65 -18.04
N VAL A 476 -11.66 39.43 -17.89
CA VAL A 476 -12.55 38.92 -18.95
C VAL A 476 -12.52 39.84 -20.18
N ASN A 477 -12.45 41.15 -19.98
CA ASN A 477 -12.36 42.12 -21.07
C ASN A 477 -10.97 42.21 -21.71
N THR A 478 -10.00 41.42 -21.22
CA THR A 478 -8.59 41.43 -21.66
C THR A 478 -8.13 40.01 -22.04
N PRO A 479 -8.35 39.55 -23.29
CA PRO A 479 -8.21 38.14 -23.67
C PRO A 479 -6.85 37.49 -23.37
N TRP A 480 -5.75 38.23 -23.54
CA TRP A 480 -4.41 37.69 -23.26
C TRP A 480 -4.18 37.49 -21.75
N LEU A 481 -4.77 38.36 -20.91
CA LEU A 481 -4.65 38.31 -19.46
C LEU A 481 -5.53 37.19 -18.90
N GLU A 482 -6.72 37.01 -19.46
CA GLU A 482 -7.59 35.87 -19.20
C GLU A 482 -6.86 34.55 -19.52
N ALA A 483 -6.31 34.42 -20.73
CA ALA A 483 -5.57 33.23 -21.14
C ALA A 483 -4.38 32.94 -20.21
N PHE A 484 -3.65 33.98 -19.79
CA PHE A 484 -2.55 33.85 -18.84
C PHE A 484 -3.02 33.33 -17.48
N PHE A 485 -4.05 33.95 -16.88
CA PHE A 485 -4.53 33.54 -15.56
C PHE A 485 -5.21 32.18 -15.59
N ASN A 486 -5.94 31.82 -16.66
CA ASN A 486 -6.49 30.48 -16.85
C ASN A 486 -5.38 29.42 -16.93
N PHE A 487 -4.32 29.67 -17.73
CA PHE A 487 -3.19 28.76 -17.82
C PHE A 487 -2.43 28.64 -16.50
N TYR A 488 -2.20 29.77 -15.83
CA TYR A 488 -1.50 29.82 -14.55
C TYR A 488 -2.28 29.06 -13.46
N TYR A 489 -3.59 29.34 -13.36
CA TYR A 489 -4.50 28.70 -12.41
C TYR A 489 -4.53 27.18 -12.60
N THR A 490 -4.65 26.70 -13.83
CA THR A 490 -4.75 25.26 -14.11
C THR A 490 -3.42 24.49 -13.99
N SER A 491 -2.27 25.14 -14.19
CA SER A 491 -0.99 24.43 -14.37
C SER A 491 0.00 24.59 -13.21
N PHE A 492 0.26 25.82 -12.76
CA PHE A 492 1.46 26.12 -11.95
C PHE A 492 1.39 25.54 -10.54
N HIS A 493 0.19 25.42 -9.98
CA HIS A 493 -0.01 24.87 -8.64
C HIS A 493 0.36 23.38 -8.55
N PHE A 494 0.45 22.64 -9.66
CA PHE A 494 0.99 21.28 -9.68
C PHE A 494 2.47 21.24 -10.07
N VAL A 495 2.84 21.94 -11.14
CA VAL A 495 4.18 21.86 -11.73
C VAL A 495 5.25 22.41 -10.78
N VAL A 496 4.99 23.55 -10.13
CA VAL A 496 6.00 24.22 -9.28
C VAL A 496 6.30 23.41 -8.01
N PRO A 497 5.31 22.93 -7.22
CA PRO A 497 5.62 22.10 -6.05
C PRO A 497 6.36 20.82 -6.40
N LEU A 498 5.96 20.12 -7.46
CA LEU A 498 6.62 18.89 -7.92
C LEU A 498 8.06 19.16 -8.35
N THR A 499 8.31 20.28 -9.05
CA THR A 499 9.66 20.70 -9.45
C THR A 499 10.53 20.98 -8.24
N ILE A 500 10.03 21.72 -7.25
CA ILE A 500 10.75 21.99 -6.01
C ILE A 500 11.07 20.68 -5.28
N LEU A 501 10.08 19.80 -5.12
CA LEU A 501 10.29 18.49 -4.48
C LEU A 501 11.32 17.65 -5.23
N GLY A 502 11.29 17.61 -6.56
CA GLY A 502 12.27 16.90 -7.39
C GLY A 502 13.69 17.45 -7.23
N VAL A 503 13.84 18.78 -7.28
CA VAL A 503 15.14 19.46 -7.09
C VAL A 503 15.68 19.19 -5.68
N LEU A 504 14.84 19.28 -4.65
CA LEU A 504 15.25 19.02 -3.27
C LEU A 504 15.58 17.55 -3.04
N TYR A 505 14.82 16.62 -3.62
CA TYR A 505 15.10 15.19 -3.54
C TYR A 505 16.52 14.87 -4.05
N TRP A 506 16.90 15.47 -5.19
CA TRP A 506 18.20 15.24 -5.80
C TRP A 506 19.32 16.01 -5.08
N ARG A 507 19.15 17.31 -4.86
CA ARG A 507 20.22 18.21 -4.42
C ARG A 507 20.29 18.42 -2.91
N ARG A 508 19.17 18.33 -2.18
CA ARG A 508 19.09 18.64 -0.73
C ARG A 508 18.19 17.65 0.05
N PRO A 509 18.63 16.40 0.24
CA PRO A 509 17.79 15.34 0.81
C PRO A 509 17.29 15.60 2.23
N GLY A 510 18.10 16.30 3.04
CA GLY A 510 17.69 16.71 4.40
C GLY A 510 16.57 17.75 4.39
N ASP A 511 16.58 18.69 3.43
CA ASP A 511 15.54 19.71 3.29
C ASP A 511 14.28 19.18 2.59
N TYR A 512 14.43 18.19 1.69
CA TYR A 512 13.31 17.54 1.01
C TYR A 512 12.25 17.03 1.99
N ARG A 513 12.66 16.33 3.06
CA ARG A 513 11.71 15.76 4.03
C ARG A 513 10.97 16.82 4.83
N TRP A 514 11.64 17.92 5.17
CA TRP A 514 11.04 19.08 5.85
C TRP A 514 10.00 19.75 4.95
N ALA A 515 10.37 20.02 3.70
CA ALA A 515 9.48 20.63 2.72
C ALA A 515 8.28 19.71 2.42
N ARG A 516 8.51 18.42 2.14
CA ARG A 516 7.45 17.44 1.87
C ARG A 516 6.49 17.27 3.05
N ALA A 517 7.00 17.19 4.28
CA ALA A 517 6.16 16.98 5.47
C ALA A 517 5.26 18.19 5.75
N SER A 518 5.78 19.41 5.61
CA SER A 518 4.99 20.64 5.80
C SER A 518 3.88 20.76 4.75
N LEU A 519 4.19 20.46 3.48
CA LEU A 519 3.18 20.42 2.41
C LEU A 519 2.10 19.38 2.71
N GLY A 520 2.49 18.15 3.10
CA GLY A 520 1.56 17.09 3.44
C GLY A 520 0.64 17.44 4.60
N LEU A 521 1.18 18.02 5.69
CA LEU A 521 0.40 18.45 6.84
C LEU A 521 -0.54 19.61 6.50
N ALA A 522 -0.08 20.60 5.73
CA ALA A 522 -0.92 21.69 5.25
C ALA A 522 -2.11 21.18 4.43
N THR A 523 -1.89 20.21 3.54
CA THR A 523 -2.96 19.58 2.74
C THR A 523 -3.94 18.79 3.61
N VAL A 524 -3.49 18.10 4.66
CA VAL A 524 -4.39 17.42 5.61
C VAL A 524 -5.23 18.43 6.39
N LEU A 525 -4.64 19.55 6.84
CA LEU A 525 -5.37 20.62 7.52
C LEU A 525 -6.41 21.28 6.59
N ALA A 526 -6.08 21.45 5.31
CA ALA A 526 -7.03 21.94 4.32
C ALA A 526 -8.22 20.99 4.11
N LEU A 527 -8.00 19.67 4.10
CA LEU A 527 -9.10 18.70 4.07
C LEU A 527 -10.05 18.87 5.25
N VAL A 528 -9.53 19.11 6.47
CA VAL A 528 -10.37 19.39 7.64
C VAL A 528 -11.19 20.66 7.40
N GLY A 529 -10.59 21.70 6.83
CA GLY A 529 -11.30 22.93 6.43
C GLY A 529 -12.46 22.67 5.48
N PHE A 530 -12.25 21.90 4.41
CA PHE A 530 -13.29 21.56 3.43
C PHE A 530 -14.50 20.83 4.04
N TRP A 531 -14.29 20.05 5.09
CA TRP A 531 -15.35 19.33 5.78
C TRP A 531 -16.10 20.21 6.79
N LEU A 532 -15.39 21.08 7.49
CA LEU A 532 -15.97 21.93 8.54
C LEU A 532 -16.66 23.18 7.97
N TYR A 533 -16.20 23.67 6.82
CA TYR A 533 -16.69 24.92 6.24
C TYR A 533 -16.78 24.80 4.70
N PRO A 534 -17.77 24.06 4.18
CA PRO A 534 -18.04 24.04 2.75
C PRO A 534 -18.42 25.45 2.30
N LEU A 535 -17.81 25.94 1.23
CA LEU A 535 -17.91 27.32 0.76
C LEU A 535 -18.12 27.37 -0.76
N ALA A 536 -19.15 28.09 -1.19
CA ALA A 536 -19.35 28.42 -2.59
C ALA A 536 -18.36 29.50 -3.04
N PRO A 537 -17.61 29.27 -4.13
CA PRO A 537 -16.75 30.28 -4.74
C PRO A 537 -17.57 31.34 -5.49
N PRO A 538 -16.98 32.52 -5.79
CA PRO A 538 -17.68 33.63 -6.44
C PRO A 538 -18.47 33.25 -7.69
N ARG A 539 -17.87 32.45 -8.59
CA ARG A 539 -18.50 31.98 -9.84
C ARG A 539 -19.74 31.10 -9.66
N LEU A 540 -19.98 30.56 -8.46
CA LEU A 540 -21.15 29.73 -8.15
C LEU A 540 -22.19 30.49 -7.31
N MET A 541 -21.93 31.76 -6.97
CA MET A 541 -22.86 32.57 -6.19
C MET A 541 -23.99 33.12 -7.06
N PRO A 542 -25.26 32.91 -6.67
CA PRO A 542 -26.40 33.45 -7.42
C PRO A 542 -26.48 34.98 -7.29
N GLY A 543 -26.72 35.66 -8.41
CA GLY A 543 -27.03 37.10 -8.44
C GLY A 543 -25.84 38.04 -8.20
N LEU A 544 -24.60 37.54 -8.31
CA LEU A 544 -23.37 38.35 -8.16
C LEU A 544 -22.60 38.57 -9.49
N ASP A 545 -23.11 38.08 -10.61
CA ASP A 545 -22.60 38.32 -11.98
C ASP A 545 -21.10 38.05 -12.20
N PHE A 546 -20.54 37.05 -11.50
CA PHE A 546 -19.18 36.55 -11.74
C PHE A 546 -19.12 35.63 -12.97
N ILE A 547 -18.00 35.68 -13.70
CA ILE A 547 -17.75 34.87 -14.90
C ILE A 547 -16.69 33.80 -14.62
N ASP A 548 -17.02 32.52 -14.82
CA ASP A 548 -16.05 31.41 -14.80
C ASP A 548 -15.25 31.37 -16.10
N THR A 549 -14.09 32.02 -16.09
CA THR A 549 -13.18 32.06 -17.25
C THR A 549 -12.50 30.71 -17.52
N VAL A 550 -12.43 29.81 -16.54
CA VAL A 550 -11.68 28.55 -16.64
C VAL A 550 -12.51 27.45 -17.27
N HIS A 551 -13.80 27.41 -16.95
CA HIS A 551 -14.70 26.34 -17.39
C HIS A 551 -15.81 26.81 -18.35
N GLY A 552 -15.96 28.13 -18.57
CA GLY A 552 -17.02 28.72 -19.39
C GLY A 552 -18.38 28.78 -18.68
N PRO A 553 -19.46 29.21 -19.36
CA PRO A 553 -20.81 29.28 -18.79
C PRO A 553 -21.27 27.92 -18.27
N GLN A 554 -21.69 27.87 -17.01
CA GLN A 554 -22.05 26.62 -16.34
C GLN A 554 -23.55 26.40 -16.31
N ASP A 555 -23.98 25.25 -16.82
CA ASP A 555 -25.31 24.72 -16.50
C ASP A 555 -25.25 24.09 -15.10
N LEU A 556 -25.81 24.79 -14.11
CA LEU A 556 -25.86 24.33 -12.71
C LEU A 556 -26.76 23.10 -12.54
N ALA A 557 -27.58 22.74 -13.53
CA ALA A 557 -28.38 21.51 -13.55
C ALA A 557 -27.62 20.33 -14.17
N ASN A 558 -26.75 20.56 -15.17
CA ASN A 558 -25.91 19.53 -15.81
C ASN A 558 -24.48 20.02 -16.08
N PRO A 559 -23.64 20.10 -15.04
CA PRO A 559 -22.30 20.63 -15.19
C PRO A 559 -21.37 19.74 -16.04
N SER A 560 -20.77 20.31 -17.09
CA SER A 560 -19.78 19.67 -17.96
C SER A 560 -18.38 20.21 -17.66
N TYR A 561 -17.63 19.50 -16.81
CA TYR A 561 -16.25 19.84 -16.48
C TYR A 561 -15.35 18.68 -16.89
N GLY A 562 -14.36 18.93 -17.75
CA GLY A 562 -13.51 17.91 -18.38
C GLY A 562 -12.94 16.82 -17.46
N ALA A 563 -12.34 15.78 -18.05
CA ALA A 563 -12.00 14.50 -17.40
C ALA A 563 -11.16 14.54 -16.10
N MET A 564 -10.56 15.68 -15.72
CA MET A 564 -9.85 15.87 -14.46
C MET A 564 -10.68 16.51 -13.33
N THR A 565 -11.77 17.20 -13.64
CA THR A 565 -12.64 17.97 -12.71
C THR A 565 -13.92 17.25 -12.33
N ALA A 566 -14.31 16.19 -13.04
CA ALA A 566 -15.46 15.35 -12.70
C ALA A 566 -15.37 14.65 -11.31
N ILE A 567 -14.25 14.80 -10.58
CA ILE A 567 -13.96 14.16 -9.29
C ILE A 567 -13.71 15.21 -8.16
N SER A 568 -13.76 16.52 -8.44
CA SER A 568 -13.47 17.56 -7.44
C SER A 568 -14.75 18.20 -6.86
N ASN A 569 -14.91 18.18 -5.53
CA ASN A 569 -15.95 18.94 -4.84
C ASN A 569 -15.77 20.44 -5.09
N GLN A 570 -16.81 21.08 -5.64
CA GLN A 570 -16.83 22.48 -6.08
C GLN A 570 -17.11 23.47 -4.97
N TYR A 571 -17.72 23.00 -3.87
CA TYR A 571 -17.99 23.76 -2.67
C TYR A 571 -16.83 23.67 -1.65
N ALA A 572 -15.64 23.31 -2.11
CA ALA A 572 -14.43 23.21 -1.30
C ALA A 572 -13.47 24.37 -1.62
N ALA A 573 -13.99 25.61 -1.58
CA ALA A 573 -13.21 26.81 -1.91
C ALA A 573 -12.27 27.25 -0.77
N MET A 574 -12.71 27.21 0.50
CA MET A 574 -11.89 27.58 1.65
C MET A 574 -11.39 26.35 2.43
N PRO A 575 -10.09 26.25 2.76
CA PRO A 575 -8.99 27.17 2.41
C PRO A 575 -8.47 26.96 0.98
N SER A 576 -7.98 28.02 0.34
CA SER A 576 -7.44 27.93 -1.03
C SER A 576 -6.13 27.15 -1.06
N LEU A 577 -6.18 25.91 -1.55
CA LEU A 577 -4.97 25.09 -1.75
C LEU A 577 -4.09 25.58 -2.90
N HIS A 578 -4.66 26.26 -3.91
CA HIS A 578 -3.88 26.89 -4.98
C HIS A 578 -2.90 27.90 -4.37
N PHE A 579 -3.42 28.84 -3.58
CA PHE A 579 -2.60 29.80 -2.86
C PHE A 579 -1.74 29.15 -1.78
N GLY A 580 -2.27 28.17 -1.04
CA GLY A 580 -1.51 27.48 0.00
C GLY A 580 -0.25 26.80 -0.56
N TRP A 581 -0.36 26.06 -1.66
CA TRP A 581 0.78 25.39 -2.28
C TRP A 581 1.77 26.38 -2.91
N SER A 582 1.30 27.49 -3.49
CA SER A 582 2.19 28.53 -4.02
C SER A 582 2.92 29.30 -2.91
N LEU A 583 2.25 29.58 -1.78
CA LEU A 583 2.87 30.17 -0.61
C LEU A 583 3.91 29.23 0.00
N TRP A 584 3.61 27.94 0.08
CA TRP A 584 4.59 26.92 0.48
C TRP A 584 5.81 26.94 -0.45
N CYS A 585 5.60 27.01 -1.77
CA CYS A 585 6.69 27.12 -2.75
C CYS A 585 7.52 28.38 -2.49
N GLY A 586 6.88 29.52 -2.28
CA GLY A 586 7.53 30.79 -2.01
C GLY A 586 8.38 30.74 -0.74
N ILE A 587 7.85 30.22 0.38
CA ILE A 587 8.59 30.02 1.63
C ILE A 587 9.81 29.12 1.38
N VAL A 588 9.62 27.97 0.73
CA VAL A 588 10.71 27.02 0.47
C VAL A 588 11.80 27.68 -0.39
N ILE A 589 11.43 28.39 -1.45
CA ILE A 589 12.39 29.08 -2.33
C ILE A 589 13.11 30.20 -1.57
N VAL A 590 12.39 31.10 -0.90
CA VAL A 590 12.99 32.24 -0.16
C VAL A 590 14.00 31.77 0.87
N VAL A 591 13.70 30.68 1.57
CA VAL A 591 14.57 30.15 2.63
C VAL A 591 15.74 29.32 2.07
N LEU A 592 15.57 28.62 0.93
CA LEU A 592 16.59 27.69 0.41
C LEU A 592 17.44 28.24 -0.72
N ALA A 593 16.92 29.16 -1.52
CA ALA A 593 17.57 29.63 -2.73
C ALA A 593 18.77 30.55 -2.39
N PRO A 594 19.93 30.32 -3.01
CA PRO A 594 21.12 31.13 -2.75
C PRO A 594 21.04 32.53 -3.37
N LYS A 595 20.37 32.71 -4.51
CA LYS A 595 20.39 33.97 -5.28
C LYS A 595 19.18 34.86 -4.97
N GLY A 596 19.39 36.17 -4.89
CA GLY A 596 18.33 37.15 -4.60
C GLY A 596 17.16 37.10 -5.58
N TRP A 597 17.44 37.02 -6.90
CA TRP A 597 16.39 36.93 -7.92
C TRP A 597 15.51 35.67 -7.78
N GLN A 598 16.07 34.56 -7.29
CA GLN A 598 15.30 33.33 -7.05
C GLN A 598 14.33 33.55 -5.89
N LYS A 599 14.76 34.24 -4.83
CA LYS A 599 13.90 34.61 -3.71
C LYS A 599 12.78 35.55 -4.14
N LEU A 600 13.09 36.51 -5.02
CA LEU A 600 12.09 37.39 -5.62
C LEU A 600 11.05 36.58 -6.40
N LEU A 601 11.46 35.67 -7.29
CA LEU A 601 10.53 34.80 -8.01
C LEU A 601 9.69 33.94 -7.05
N GLY A 602 10.30 33.41 -5.99
CA GLY A 602 9.60 32.68 -4.93
C GLY A 602 8.54 33.54 -4.23
N ALA A 603 8.84 34.80 -3.94
CA ALA A 603 7.89 35.72 -3.31
C ALA A 603 6.78 36.19 -4.27
N LEU A 604 7.08 36.36 -5.56
CA LEU A 604 6.11 36.75 -6.58
C LEU A 604 5.10 35.63 -6.89
N HIS A 605 5.52 34.37 -6.83
CA HIS A 605 4.66 33.23 -7.16
C HIS A 605 3.32 33.19 -6.39
N PRO A 606 3.27 33.26 -5.04
CA PRO A 606 2.01 33.31 -4.31
C PRO A 606 1.20 34.58 -4.60
N LEU A 607 1.84 35.72 -4.87
CA LEU A 607 1.13 36.96 -5.22
C LEU A 607 0.40 36.82 -6.55
N ILE A 608 1.06 36.28 -7.57
CA ILE A 608 0.43 35.99 -8.86
C ILE A 608 -0.69 34.96 -8.70
N THR A 609 -0.55 33.99 -7.79
CA THR A 609 -1.62 33.03 -7.50
C THR A 609 -2.86 33.70 -6.90
N VAL A 610 -2.73 34.67 -5.98
CA VAL A 610 -3.90 35.42 -5.48
C VAL A 610 -4.60 36.14 -6.63
N CYS A 611 -3.84 36.81 -7.50
CA CYS A 611 -4.42 37.44 -8.69
C CYS A 611 -5.15 36.42 -9.57
N ALA A 612 -4.56 35.24 -9.82
CA ALA A 612 -5.15 34.20 -10.65
C ALA A 612 -6.46 33.64 -10.08
N ILE A 613 -6.51 33.33 -8.79
CA ILE A 613 -7.72 32.74 -8.18
C ILE A 613 -8.89 33.73 -8.11
N VAL A 614 -8.57 35.02 -7.94
CA VAL A 614 -9.55 36.11 -7.93
C VAL A 614 -10.02 36.44 -9.36
N ALA A 615 -9.08 36.60 -10.29
CA ALA A 615 -9.35 36.87 -11.71
C ALA A 615 -10.24 35.82 -12.36
N THR A 616 -10.10 34.56 -11.95
CA THR A 616 -10.88 33.44 -12.47
C THR A 616 -12.19 33.19 -11.69
N ALA A 617 -12.53 34.04 -10.72
CA ALA A 617 -13.70 33.90 -9.84
C ALA A 617 -13.77 32.55 -9.10
N ASN A 618 -12.62 31.91 -8.90
CA ASN A 618 -12.55 30.58 -8.31
C ASN A 618 -12.43 30.57 -6.78
N HIS A 619 -12.03 31.70 -6.20
CA HIS A 619 -11.88 31.89 -4.76
C HIS A 619 -12.14 33.34 -4.35
N TRP A 620 -12.56 33.52 -3.10
CA TRP A 620 -12.55 34.82 -2.42
C TRP A 620 -11.13 35.18 -1.95
N VAL A 621 -10.86 36.46 -1.69
CA VAL A 621 -9.56 36.90 -1.13
C VAL A 621 -9.32 36.25 0.24
N LEU A 622 -10.34 36.10 1.09
CA LEU A 622 -10.25 35.44 2.39
C LEU A 622 -9.93 33.95 2.30
N ASP A 623 -10.24 33.29 1.17
CA ASP A 623 -9.82 31.89 0.97
C ASP A 623 -8.29 31.78 0.94
N ALA A 624 -7.59 32.79 0.41
CA ALA A 624 -6.14 32.88 0.43
C ALA A 624 -5.61 33.05 1.85
N ALA A 625 -6.28 33.83 2.70
CA ALA A 625 -5.94 33.93 4.13
C ALA A 625 -6.08 32.55 4.82
N GLY A 626 -7.15 31.81 4.55
CA GLY A 626 -7.30 30.42 5.01
C GLY A 626 -6.16 29.53 4.53
N GLY A 627 -5.75 29.67 3.26
CA GLY A 627 -4.57 29.01 2.69
C GLY A 627 -3.27 29.33 3.44
N ALA A 628 -3.06 30.60 3.80
CA ALA A 628 -1.90 31.04 4.58
C ALA A 628 -1.87 30.39 5.97
N VAL A 629 -3.02 30.32 6.64
CA VAL A 629 -3.15 29.71 7.97
C VAL A 629 -2.77 28.24 7.93
N VAL A 630 -3.31 27.45 6.99
CA VAL A 630 -3.00 26.01 6.93
C VAL A 630 -1.54 25.72 6.57
N VAL A 631 -0.92 26.52 5.71
CA VAL A 631 0.51 26.40 5.37
C VAL A 631 1.40 26.73 6.56
N THR A 632 1.09 27.83 7.24
CA THR A 632 1.83 28.26 8.43
C THR A 632 1.71 27.23 9.54
N ALA A 633 0.51 26.71 9.77
CA ALA A 633 0.27 25.60 10.70
C ALA A 633 1.02 24.33 10.29
N GLY A 634 1.07 24.01 8.98
CA GLY A 634 1.86 22.89 8.46
C GLY A 634 3.34 22.99 8.79
N PHE A 635 3.97 24.16 8.55
CA PHE A 635 5.35 24.41 8.97
C PHE A 635 5.53 24.41 10.49
N GLY A 636 4.58 25.00 11.22
CA GLY A 636 4.55 25.04 12.68
C GLY A 636 4.52 23.64 13.31
N LEU A 637 3.68 22.75 12.78
CA LEU A 637 3.62 21.35 13.21
C LEU A 637 4.93 20.63 12.92
N VAL A 638 5.54 20.80 11.73
CA VAL A 638 6.87 20.21 11.47
C VAL A 638 7.92 20.72 12.47
N TYR A 639 7.90 22.01 12.78
CA TYR A 639 8.80 22.63 13.76
C TYR A 639 8.60 22.05 15.16
N VAL A 640 7.35 21.91 15.60
CA VAL A 640 6.98 21.34 16.90
C VAL A 640 7.42 19.87 16.98
N LEU A 641 7.08 19.05 15.97
CA LEU A 641 7.32 17.60 15.98
C LEU A 641 8.79 17.22 15.75
N SER A 642 9.54 18.02 14.98
CA SER A 642 10.91 17.70 14.53
C SER A 642 11.99 18.69 15.04
N GLY A 643 11.62 19.70 15.83
CA GLY A 643 12.51 20.75 16.33
C GLY A 643 12.88 21.83 15.30
N PRO A 644 13.77 22.79 15.65
CA PRO A 644 14.21 23.87 14.77
C PRO A 644 15.13 23.39 13.64
N ARG A 645 15.16 24.09 12.50
CA ARG A 645 15.78 23.60 11.24
C ARG A 645 17.31 23.42 11.27
N ARG A 646 18.04 24.15 12.13
CA ARG A 646 19.52 24.10 12.16
C ARG A 646 20.02 22.68 12.49
N LEU A 647 20.91 22.16 11.65
CA LEU A 647 21.50 20.82 11.79
C LEU A 647 22.88 20.94 12.44
N GLN A 648 23.12 20.21 13.53
CA GLN A 648 24.47 19.86 13.95
C GLN A 648 24.78 18.47 13.36
N VAL A 649 25.84 18.38 12.56
CA VAL A 649 26.32 17.12 11.97
C VAL A 649 27.42 16.55 12.88
N ASN A 650 27.28 15.29 13.30
CA ASN A 650 28.42 14.55 13.86
C ASN A 650 29.14 13.87 12.70
N LEU A 651 30.32 14.35 12.31
CA LEU A 651 31.26 13.52 11.57
C LEU A 651 31.95 12.58 12.59
N PRO A 652 31.95 11.26 12.38
CA PRO A 652 32.73 10.36 13.23
C PRO A 652 34.22 10.72 13.09
N GLY A 653 34.79 11.33 14.14
CA GLY A 653 36.19 11.77 14.18
C GLY A 653 36.43 13.11 14.88
N GLN A 654 35.41 13.95 15.03
CA GLN A 654 35.57 15.34 15.51
C GLN A 654 35.58 15.50 17.05
N ARG A 655 35.86 14.41 17.79
CA ARG A 655 35.80 14.38 19.27
C ARG A 655 37.16 14.51 19.97
N ARG A 656 38.19 15.02 19.28
CA ARG A 656 39.55 15.06 19.83
C ARG A 656 40.25 16.43 19.84
N SER A 657 39.64 17.50 19.35
CA SER A 657 40.31 18.82 19.30
C SER A 657 39.99 19.78 20.44
N ASP A 658 38.97 19.48 21.26
CA ASP A 658 38.45 20.47 22.23
C ASP A 658 38.88 20.17 23.69
N GLU A 659 39.78 19.20 23.89
CA GLU A 659 40.27 18.77 25.21
C GLU A 659 41.77 18.99 25.45
N GLU A 660 42.49 19.68 24.57
CA GLU A 660 43.84 20.20 24.87
C GLU A 660 43.73 21.66 25.36
N GLN A 661 43.31 21.82 26.61
CA GLN A 661 43.71 23.00 27.40
C GLN A 661 45.09 22.70 28.03
N PRO A 662 46.08 23.59 27.92
CA PRO A 662 47.38 23.34 28.51
C PRO A 662 47.27 23.48 30.04
N VAL A 663 47.63 22.42 30.74
CA VAL A 663 47.92 22.42 32.17
C VAL A 663 49.04 23.44 32.42
N ARG A 664 48.70 24.60 33.01
CA ARG A 664 49.69 25.50 33.61
C ARG A 664 50.30 24.80 34.82
N ALA A 665 51.44 24.14 34.62
CA ALA A 665 52.39 23.85 35.68
C ALA A 665 53.19 25.11 35.99
N GLY A 666 53.22 25.52 37.27
CA GLY A 666 54.05 26.61 37.75
C GLY A 666 55.51 26.21 38.05
N ALA A 667 56.28 27.22 38.47
CA ALA A 667 57.70 27.27 38.90
C ALA A 667 58.69 27.68 37.78
N ARG A 668 59.64 28.62 37.93
CA ARG A 668 60.15 29.44 39.05
C ARG A 668 61.07 30.56 38.50
N SER A 669 61.38 31.52 39.37
CA SER A 669 62.56 32.43 39.45
C SER A 669 62.77 33.55 38.43
N SER A 670 62.50 34.78 38.88
CA SER A 670 63.51 35.81 39.14
C SER A 670 62.98 36.77 40.20
#